data_AF-A0A961AWA3-F1
#
_entry.id   AF-A0A961AWA3-F1
#
_cell.length_a   1.000
_cell.length_b   1.000
_cell.length_c   1.000
_cell.angle_alpha   90.00
_cell.angle_beta   90.00
_cell.angle_gamma   90.00
#
_symmetry.space_group_name_H-M   'P 1'
#
loop_
_entity.id
_entity.type
_entity.pdbx_description
1 polymer ?
#
loop_
_entity_poly.entity_id
_entity_poly.type
_entity_poly.pdbx_seq_one_letter_code
_entity_poly.pdbx_strand_id
1 'polypeptide(L)'
;MIAPIWCLPLPVRALDPVVTKLLPRGGGDRSDQHFGDAVAMSDRFVLVGEPDGGSLEAGAVHVFHAATGRQLRTLEVGDGVPGDDFGASVAISGRYAVIGAPGEEGNKGAVYVFDVFQGRQLAKRMASDGATGFAFGGSVGLSGTMAVVGASGADTGRGAAYVFDVTDAASPMTRLVANARDVNDAFGVAVAISGQWVAVGALRDDDVEPDAGAVYVFDRVTGNQLRKFTDSGAVPSDLLGVVVALDGGTLLASSIGINTGLKGAVHIYDIVSGVETGTLFPEDPEANDQFGTSLAIEGNLALVGTPFKSNLSVPGVVYAFDVANRKQLAKWSAIDGVPTDLFGVRLALGGNRAVIGATADNVDGPASGSAYLVHRVSGPLAMPAVAASRDFAPGVIEGDYARFFEAFVNDDGEAAFRSTLVGPGARGGKNETLHHTLDPGMPLVLAAQKNMTDLGGGVVAARFGPFSINRAGSAVFQATLRGAGIGRTNNVAYFKVEAGAAPFRLFGPGDSLNSIGSDVVLQTIRDASQGRGGLEMAASVALQKGSGGVLPENDSGILFYPGGAGQGVAPIREGVDEPLDNRGGGTSPIGNLLGEFVPRVSLPADQFVHFSAALQGDPSTNFGVFRALFTHDIFVEARRGEVAGGLAGDPLFRSFFSETAIDAVPIIRATVVGPGVRGANNEALFTGNGFVQSFARKGDEPDPAGEPGVTYRRFLQFWPAGNGGVVFLAKLGGRGVSGRNDCALYLAQPNGQLLRLLREGDEVGDADAPKVGSLLRLAVDPASGHYAVVTTLVGGIRGANLALWTGHAGAGNHTDLQALRLPALQMRKGTAYQRITGETVVVKSFAFPHTADRGGAGGRGNGRVINGNGQMALCLEFTNRGKEVLVGVP
;
A
#
# COMPACT_ATOMS: atom_id res chain seq x y z
N MET A 1 51.21 -22.69 33.11
CA MET A 1 51.26 -21.35 32.49
C MET A 1 50.81 -21.49 31.05
N ILE A 2 49.51 -21.31 30.77
CA ILE A 2 48.98 -21.13 29.41
C ILE A 2 47.83 -20.12 29.55
N ALA A 3 47.94 -18.98 28.86
CA ALA A 3 46.98 -17.88 28.91
C ALA A 3 45.70 -18.20 28.11
N PRO A 4 44.53 -17.65 28.48
CA PRO A 4 43.31 -17.82 27.70
C PRO A 4 43.33 -16.93 26.45
N ILE A 5 42.97 -17.53 25.32
CA ILE A 5 42.78 -16.87 24.03
C ILE A 5 41.50 -16.03 24.11
N TRP A 6 41.63 -14.72 23.89
CA TRP A 6 40.51 -13.82 23.69
C TRP A 6 39.88 -14.12 22.32
N CYS A 7 38.65 -14.66 22.31
CA CYS A 7 37.81 -14.65 21.13
C CYS A 7 37.30 -13.22 20.93
N LEU A 8 37.81 -12.54 19.89
CA LEU A 8 37.18 -11.35 19.34
C LEU A 8 35.76 -11.70 18.86
N PRO A 9 34.76 -10.83 19.04
CA PRO A 9 33.45 -11.05 18.46
C PRO A 9 33.57 -11.01 16.94
N LEU A 10 33.22 -12.12 16.28
CA LEU A 10 32.97 -12.13 14.84
C LEU A 10 31.87 -11.11 14.53
N PRO A 11 32.01 -10.24 13.51
CA PRO A 11 30.94 -9.36 13.11
C PRO A 11 29.73 -10.22 12.72
N VAL A 12 28.58 -9.92 13.34
CA VAL A 12 27.29 -10.52 13.01
C VAL A 12 27.01 -10.19 11.54
N ARG A 13 27.10 -11.21 10.67
CA ARG A 13 26.64 -11.10 9.28
C ARG A 13 25.17 -10.65 9.30
N ALA A 14 24.90 -9.44 8.82
CA ALA A 14 23.58 -9.11 8.31
C ALA A 14 23.19 -10.23 7.33
N LEU A 15 21.94 -10.69 7.34
CA LEU A 15 21.47 -11.67 6.36
C LEU A 15 21.77 -11.12 4.97
N ASP A 16 22.77 -11.70 4.30
CA ASP A 16 23.07 -11.40 2.90
C ASP A 16 21.75 -11.50 2.13
N PRO A 17 21.41 -10.53 1.26
CA PRO A 17 20.23 -10.67 0.43
C PRO A 17 20.32 -12.03 -0.28
N VAL A 18 19.22 -12.77 -0.36
CA VAL A 18 19.20 -13.94 -1.25
C VAL A 18 19.39 -13.35 -2.65
N VAL A 19 20.52 -13.68 -3.26
CA VAL A 19 20.86 -13.25 -4.62
C VAL A 19 20.69 -14.44 -5.54
N THR A 20 19.95 -14.25 -6.64
CA THR A 20 19.84 -15.23 -7.72
C THR A 20 20.55 -14.66 -8.94
N LYS A 21 21.60 -15.35 -9.40
CA LYS A 21 22.24 -15.04 -10.68
C LYS A 21 21.28 -15.42 -11.81
N LEU A 22 21.05 -14.49 -12.72
CA LEU A 22 20.22 -14.63 -13.91
C LEU A 22 21.15 -14.82 -15.10
N LEU A 23 20.86 -15.84 -15.88
CA LEU A 23 21.54 -16.15 -17.14
C LEU A 23 20.46 -16.48 -18.19
N PRO A 24 20.69 -16.13 -19.46
CA PRO A 24 19.81 -16.52 -20.56
C PRO A 24 19.86 -18.05 -20.79
N ARG A 25 18.75 -18.66 -21.22
CA ARG A 25 18.66 -20.08 -21.53
C ARG A 25 19.15 -20.39 -22.94
N GLY A 26 20.28 -21.08 -23.06
CA GLY A 26 20.79 -21.67 -24.30
C GLY A 26 22.25 -22.11 -24.12
N GLY A 27 22.65 -23.28 -24.62
CA GLY A 27 24.02 -23.78 -24.52
C GLY A 27 24.80 -23.48 -25.81
N GLY A 28 25.80 -22.60 -25.73
CA GLY A 28 26.69 -22.19 -26.82
C GLY A 28 27.78 -21.25 -26.31
N ASP A 29 28.78 -20.95 -27.14
CA ASP A 29 29.77 -19.89 -26.87
C ASP A 29 29.08 -18.53 -26.93
N ARG A 30 29.04 -17.81 -25.78
CA ARG A 30 28.35 -16.51 -25.61
C ARG A 30 29.33 -15.34 -25.51
N SER A 31 30.51 -15.48 -26.12
CA SER A 31 31.52 -14.41 -26.13
C SER A 31 30.94 -13.11 -26.69
N ASP A 32 31.22 -11.99 -26.01
CA ASP A 32 30.87 -10.62 -26.39
C ASP A 32 29.35 -10.35 -26.53
N GLN A 33 28.53 -11.00 -25.68
CA GLN A 33 27.08 -10.82 -25.73
C GLN A 33 26.51 -9.71 -24.83
N HIS A 34 27.29 -9.25 -23.84
CA HIS A 34 26.92 -8.12 -22.97
C HIS A 34 25.56 -8.26 -22.26
N PHE A 35 25.15 -9.49 -21.89
CA PHE A 35 23.95 -9.70 -21.10
C PHE A 35 24.02 -8.91 -19.78
N GLY A 36 23.00 -8.10 -19.49
CA GLY A 36 23.00 -7.23 -18.31
C GLY A 36 23.26 -5.75 -18.61
N ASP A 37 23.44 -5.37 -19.87
CA ASP A 37 23.81 -3.98 -20.26
C ASP A 37 22.64 -2.99 -20.22
N ALA A 38 21.43 -3.53 -20.11
CA ALA A 38 20.25 -2.80 -19.67
C ALA A 38 19.41 -3.69 -18.77
N VAL A 39 18.89 -3.14 -17.67
CA VAL A 39 17.97 -3.87 -16.78
C VAL A 39 16.77 -3.00 -16.43
N ALA A 40 15.59 -3.61 -16.34
CA ALA A 40 14.38 -2.97 -15.82
C ALA A 40 13.55 -3.98 -15.03
N MET A 41 12.81 -3.50 -14.04
CA MET A 41 12.04 -4.34 -13.14
C MET A 41 10.66 -3.77 -12.86
N SER A 42 9.71 -4.68 -12.66
CA SER A 42 8.43 -4.45 -11.98
C SER A 42 8.28 -5.52 -10.89
N ASP A 43 7.22 -5.44 -10.09
CA ASP A 43 6.90 -6.45 -9.07
C ASP A 43 6.84 -7.89 -9.61
N ARG A 44 6.57 -8.05 -10.91
CA ARG A 44 6.33 -9.34 -11.57
C ARG A 44 7.41 -9.76 -12.57
N PHE A 45 7.98 -8.80 -13.30
CA PHE A 45 8.91 -9.08 -14.39
C PHE A 45 10.23 -8.37 -14.22
N VAL A 46 11.29 -9.06 -14.63
CA VAL A 46 12.64 -8.52 -14.79
C VAL A 46 13.00 -8.62 -16.26
N LEU A 47 13.46 -7.53 -16.83
CA LEU A 47 13.98 -7.46 -18.19
C LEU A 47 15.48 -7.28 -18.12
N VAL A 48 16.19 -8.07 -18.91
CA VAL A 48 17.64 -7.96 -19.06
C VAL A 48 17.97 -7.92 -20.55
N GLY A 49 18.61 -6.85 -20.98
CA GLY A 49 19.07 -6.64 -22.36
C GLY A 49 20.37 -7.37 -22.65
N GLU A 50 20.49 -7.79 -23.91
CA GLU A 50 21.65 -8.41 -24.54
C GLU A 50 21.81 -7.74 -25.93
N PRO A 51 22.29 -6.48 -25.99
CA PRO A 51 22.26 -5.65 -27.20
C PRO A 51 23.12 -6.20 -28.35
N ASP A 52 24.24 -6.85 -28.02
CA ASP A 52 25.05 -7.58 -28.98
C ASP A 52 24.71 -9.07 -28.84
N GLY A 53 23.81 -9.63 -29.64
CA GLY A 53 23.50 -11.08 -29.61
C GLY A 53 24.66 -11.99 -30.10
N GLY A 54 25.89 -11.46 -30.12
CA GLY A 54 27.05 -11.92 -30.89
C GLY A 54 27.15 -11.20 -32.24
N SER A 55 28.30 -11.31 -32.92
CA SER A 55 28.65 -10.59 -34.18
C SER A 55 27.72 -10.79 -35.40
N LEU A 56 26.60 -11.50 -35.25
CA LEU A 56 25.69 -11.89 -36.32
C LEU A 56 24.20 -11.66 -35.99
N GLU A 57 23.86 -11.06 -34.85
CA GLU A 57 22.47 -10.86 -34.41
C GLU A 57 22.17 -9.40 -34.05
N ALA A 58 20.89 -9.03 -34.03
CA ALA A 58 20.42 -7.66 -33.80
C ALA A 58 20.33 -7.27 -32.31
N GLY A 59 20.51 -8.23 -31.40
CA GLY A 59 20.29 -8.11 -29.97
C GLY A 59 18.99 -8.74 -29.48
N ALA A 60 18.86 -8.95 -28.16
CA ALA A 60 17.71 -9.58 -27.51
C ALA A 60 17.38 -8.98 -26.14
N VAL A 61 16.16 -9.23 -25.65
CA VAL A 61 15.77 -8.93 -24.26
C VAL A 61 15.15 -10.15 -23.59
N HIS A 62 15.70 -10.55 -22.47
CA HIS A 62 15.24 -11.72 -21.71
C HIS A 62 14.31 -11.31 -20.58
N VAL A 63 13.15 -11.97 -20.50
CA VAL A 63 12.14 -11.71 -19.47
C VAL A 63 12.21 -12.80 -18.41
N PHE A 64 12.44 -12.41 -17.17
CA PHE A 64 12.47 -13.27 -16.00
C PHE A 64 11.31 -12.97 -15.07
N HIS A 65 10.96 -13.97 -14.26
CA HIS A 65 10.03 -13.80 -13.17
C HIS A 65 10.74 -13.11 -11.99
N ALA A 66 10.24 -11.93 -11.59
CA ALA A 66 10.88 -11.04 -10.62
C ALA A 66 11.13 -11.64 -9.24
N ALA A 67 10.45 -12.74 -8.91
CA ALA A 67 10.58 -13.36 -7.61
C ALA A 67 11.31 -14.70 -7.58
N THR A 68 11.44 -15.37 -8.73
CA THR A 68 12.08 -16.69 -8.77
C THR A 68 13.35 -16.67 -9.59
N GLY A 69 13.62 -15.59 -10.34
CA GLY A 69 14.70 -15.53 -11.30
C GLY A 69 14.54 -16.51 -12.47
N ARG A 70 13.37 -17.15 -12.61
CA ARG A 70 13.13 -18.08 -13.72
C ARG A 70 12.90 -17.30 -15.00
N GLN A 71 13.69 -17.57 -16.05
CA GLN A 71 13.40 -17.03 -17.37
C GLN A 71 12.04 -17.53 -17.88
N LEU A 72 11.23 -16.57 -18.33
CA LEU A 72 9.91 -16.78 -18.88
C LEU A 72 9.95 -16.88 -20.40
N ARG A 73 10.73 -16.00 -21.06
CA ARG A 73 10.86 -15.91 -22.52
C ARG A 73 12.02 -15.00 -22.93
N THR A 74 12.30 -14.96 -24.22
CA THR A 74 13.16 -13.97 -24.89
C THR A 74 12.29 -13.15 -25.84
N LEU A 75 12.56 -11.85 -25.94
CA LEU A 75 11.94 -10.91 -26.87
C LEU A 75 12.98 -10.59 -27.95
N GLU A 76 12.56 -10.73 -29.19
CA GLU A 76 13.35 -10.50 -30.40
C GLU A 76 12.48 -9.74 -31.41
N VAL A 77 13.11 -9.07 -32.36
CA VAL A 77 12.45 -8.33 -33.44
C VAL A 77 12.64 -9.05 -34.76
N GLY A 78 11.60 -9.08 -35.59
CA GLY A 78 11.63 -9.83 -36.86
C GLY A 78 12.39 -9.15 -37.98
N ASP A 79 12.63 -7.84 -37.85
CA ASP A 79 13.33 -6.98 -38.80
C ASP A 79 14.75 -6.61 -38.36
N GLY A 80 15.21 -7.12 -37.21
CA GLY A 80 16.52 -6.79 -36.66
C GLY A 80 17.68 -7.26 -37.54
N VAL A 81 18.67 -6.39 -37.72
CA VAL A 81 19.94 -6.68 -38.38
C VAL A 81 21.12 -6.49 -37.42
N PRO A 82 22.29 -7.10 -37.69
CA PRO A 82 23.47 -6.93 -36.85
C PRO A 82 23.88 -5.46 -36.72
N GLY A 83 24.10 -5.01 -35.49
CA GLY A 83 24.46 -3.63 -35.15
C GLY A 83 23.27 -2.68 -34.93
N ASP A 84 22.03 -3.20 -34.84
CA ASP A 84 20.87 -2.41 -34.41
C ASP A 84 20.85 -2.13 -32.90
N ASP A 85 21.59 -2.92 -32.13
CA ASP A 85 21.72 -2.85 -30.66
C ASP A 85 20.38 -2.99 -29.92
N PHE A 86 19.50 -3.87 -30.39
CA PHE A 86 18.20 -4.12 -29.75
C PHE A 86 18.39 -4.66 -28.33
N GLY A 87 17.90 -3.92 -27.34
CA GLY A 87 18.10 -4.23 -25.93
C GLY A 87 19.13 -3.35 -25.23
N ALA A 88 19.73 -2.38 -25.91
CA ALA A 88 20.69 -1.43 -25.33
C ALA A 88 20.07 -0.53 -24.24
N SER A 89 18.75 -0.35 -24.28
CA SER A 89 17.99 0.29 -23.21
C SER A 89 16.65 -0.40 -23.03
N VAL A 90 16.20 -0.56 -21.79
CA VAL A 90 14.92 -1.21 -21.47
C VAL A 90 14.20 -0.47 -20.35
N ALA A 91 12.88 -0.31 -20.48
CA ALA A 91 12.00 0.21 -19.43
C ALA A 91 10.71 -0.61 -19.37
N ILE A 92 10.13 -0.78 -18.18
CA ILE A 92 8.90 -1.55 -17.97
C ILE A 92 7.94 -0.84 -17.03
N SER A 93 6.64 -0.88 -17.35
CA SER A 93 5.58 -0.51 -16.43
C SER A 93 4.37 -1.42 -16.65
N GLY A 94 3.97 -2.14 -15.59
CA GLY A 94 2.92 -3.14 -15.67
C GLY A 94 3.23 -4.26 -16.68
N ARG A 95 2.47 -4.29 -17.78
CA ARG A 95 2.64 -5.29 -18.87
C ARG A 95 3.40 -4.76 -20.09
N TYR A 96 3.68 -3.46 -20.14
CA TYR A 96 4.31 -2.81 -21.30
C TYR A 96 5.79 -2.64 -21.04
N ALA A 97 6.58 -2.93 -22.07
CA ALA A 97 7.99 -2.60 -22.10
C ALA A 97 8.33 -1.75 -23.32
N VAL A 98 9.29 -0.85 -23.16
CA VAL A 98 9.90 -0.08 -24.23
C VAL A 98 11.36 -0.49 -24.30
N ILE A 99 11.82 -0.89 -25.48
CA ILE A 99 13.15 -1.43 -25.72
C ILE A 99 13.81 -0.61 -26.83
N GLY A 100 15.00 -0.08 -26.57
CA GLY A 100 15.76 0.71 -27.55
C GLY A 100 16.62 -0.17 -28.47
N ALA A 101 16.78 0.32 -29.69
CA ALA A 101 17.68 -0.18 -30.73
C ALA A 101 18.35 1.05 -31.40
N PRO A 102 19.30 1.72 -30.72
CA PRO A 102 19.87 2.98 -31.18
C PRO A 102 20.70 2.87 -32.46
N GLY A 103 21.18 1.67 -32.81
CA GLY A 103 22.01 1.41 -34.00
C GLY A 103 21.25 1.39 -35.33
N GLU A 104 19.92 1.25 -35.27
CA GLU A 104 19.04 1.13 -36.44
C GLU A 104 19.25 2.22 -37.51
N GLU A 105 19.25 1.79 -38.76
CA GLU A 105 19.39 2.62 -39.98
C GLU A 105 20.58 3.60 -39.96
N GLY A 106 21.75 3.15 -39.47
CA GLY A 106 22.94 4.00 -39.36
C GLY A 106 22.82 4.98 -38.21
N ASN A 107 22.47 4.48 -37.03
CA ASN A 107 22.29 5.26 -35.80
C ASN A 107 21.19 6.33 -35.90
N LYS A 108 20.17 6.15 -36.74
CA LYS A 108 18.92 6.93 -36.60
C LYS A 108 18.24 6.54 -35.29
N GLY A 109 18.21 5.23 -35.04
CA GLY A 109 17.70 4.61 -33.82
C GLY A 109 16.19 4.38 -33.84
N ALA A 110 15.75 3.33 -33.16
CA ALA A 110 14.35 2.96 -32.98
C ALA A 110 14.05 2.57 -31.53
N VAL A 111 12.76 2.56 -31.19
CA VAL A 111 12.26 1.85 -30.01
C VAL A 111 11.13 0.91 -30.37
N TYR A 112 11.05 -0.18 -29.63
CA TYR A 112 10.04 -1.21 -29.79
C TYR A 112 9.20 -1.30 -28.52
N VAL A 113 7.88 -1.32 -28.69
CA VAL A 113 6.94 -1.50 -27.60
C VAL A 113 6.52 -2.95 -27.57
N PHE A 114 6.63 -3.60 -26.42
CA PHE A 114 6.25 -5.00 -26.22
C PHE A 114 5.20 -5.16 -25.13
N ASP A 115 4.34 -6.15 -25.32
CA ASP A 115 3.59 -6.79 -24.25
C ASP A 115 4.43 -7.94 -23.67
N VAL A 116 4.98 -7.75 -22.47
CA VAL A 116 5.90 -8.73 -21.88
C VAL A 116 5.20 -9.98 -21.36
N PHE A 117 3.88 -9.89 -21.11
CA PHE A 117 3.09 -11.04 -20.68
C PHE A 117 2.88 -12.02 -21.83
N GLN A 118 2.55 -11.51 -23.01
CA GLN A 118 2.34 -12.30 -24.23
C GLN A 118 3.63 -12.54 -25.02
N GLY A 119 4.66 -11.72 -24.83
CA GLY A 119 5.88 -11.70 -25.65
C GLY A 119 5.62 -11.16 -27.06
N ARG A 120 4.66 -10.25 -27.21
CA ARG A 120 4.22 -9.74 -28.51
C ARG A 120 4.66 -8.29 -28.70
N GLN A 121 5.32 -8.01 -29.83
CA GLN A 121 5.59 -6.64 -30.27
C GLN A 121 4.28 -5.92 -30.59
N LEU A 122 4.10 -4.74 -30.02
CA LEU A 122 2.93 -3.88 -30.21
C LEU A 122 3.20 -2.79 -31.25
N ALA A 123 4.40 -2.22 -31.25
CA ALA A 123 4.79 -1.17 -32.18
C ALA A 123 6.32 -1.09 -32.35
N LYS A 124 6.77 -0.61 -33.52
CA LYS A 124 8.10 -0.02 -33.75
C LYS A 124 7.90 1.48 -33.92
N ARG A 125 8.74 2.28 -33.26
CA ARG A 125 8.63 3.75 -33.23
C ARG A 125 10.00 4.35 -33.53
N MET A 126 10.01 5.38 -34.36
CA MET A 126 11.20 6.17 -34.72
C MET A 126 10.85 7.65 -34.59
N ALA A 127 11.86 8.49 -34.36
CA ALA A 127 11.66 9.94 -34.37
C ALA A 127 11.22 10.40 -35.77
N SER A 128 10.18 11.23 -35.85
CA SER A 128 9.64 11.73 -37.14
C SER A 128 10.62 12.60 -37.92
N ASP A 129 11.55 13.23 -37.20
CA ASP A 129 12.66 14.05 -37.69
C ASP A 129 14.01 13.30 -37.61
N GLY A 130 13.98 11.97 -37.42
CA GLY A 130 15.16 11.14 -37.22
C GLY A 130 16.14 11.20 -38.39
N ALA A 131 17.41 11.48 -38.09
CA ALA A 131 18.51 11.45 -39.05
C ALA A 131 19.67 10.58 -38.52
N THR A 132 20.54 10.15 -39.42
CA THR A 132 21.71 9.33 -39.12
C THR A 132 22.53 9.97 -37.99
N GLY A 133 22.85 9.19 -36.96
CA GLY A 133 23.59 9.65 -35.78
C GLY A 133 22.76 10.24 -34.65
N PHE A 134 21.41 10.26 -34.74
CA PHE A 134 20.55 10.75 -33.66
C PHE A 134 20.56 9.84 -32.42
N ALA A 135 20.78 8.54 -32.62
CA ALA A 135 20.74 7.51 -31.57
C ALA A 135 19.42 7.51 -30.77
N PHE A 136 18.28 7.67 -31.46
CA PHE A 136 16.96 7.57 -30.83
C PHE A 136 16.77 6.18 -30.19
N GLY A 137 16.39 6.12 -28.92
CA GLY A 137 16.35 4.86 -28.17
C GLY A 137 17.62 4.54 -27.40
N GLY A 138 18.61 5.43 -27.39
CA GLY A 138 19.80 5.29 -26.53
C GLY A 138 19.50 5.34 -25.03
N SER A 139 18.41 6.00 -24.64
CA SER A 139 17.89 5.98 -23.27
C SER A 139 16.36 5.96 -23.30
N VAL A 140 15.74 5.20 -22.39
CA VAL A 140 14.28 5.03 -22.34
C VAL A 140 13.77 5.01 -20.90
N GLY A 141 12.60 5.59 -20.69
CA GLY A 141 11.86 5.54 -19.42
C GLY A 141 10.38 5.30 -19.67
N LEU A 142 9.68 4.65 -18.73
CA LEU A 142 8.26 4.32 -18.87
C LEU A 142 7.53 4.46 -17.53
N SER A 143 6.46 5.25 -17.50
CA SER A 143 5.58 5.40 -16.33
C SER A 143 4.12 5.22 -16.75
N GLY A 144 3.52 4.10 -16.34
CA GLY A 144 2.22 3.67 -16.83
C GLY A 144 2.28 3.39 -18.31
N THR A 145 1.60 4.21 -19.11
CA THR A 145 1.59 4.11 -20.58
C THR A 145 2.43 5.17 -21.28
N MET A 146 3.03 6.11 -20.54
CA MET A 146 3.80 7.18 -21.15
C MET A 146 5.28 6.80 -21.17
N ALA A 147 5.84 6.70 -22.37
CA ALA A 147 7.25 6.50 -22.59
C ALA A 147 7.96 7.84 -22.81
N VAL A 148 9.20 7.93 -22.35
CA VAL A 148 10.17 8.95 -22.77
C VAL A 148 11.35 8.26 -23.44
N VAL A 149 11.84 8.82 -24.54
CA VAL A 149 12.95 8.28 -25.32
C VAL A 149 13.95 9.39 -25.63
N GLY A 150 15.23 9.17 -25.30
CA GLY A 150 16.32 10.08 -25.63
C GLY A 150 16.88 9.87 -27.04
N ALA A 151 17.38 10.97 -27.63
CA ALA A 151 18.11 11.02 -28.88
C ALA A 151 19.23 12.07 -28.76
N SER A 152 20.30 11.73 -28.05
CA SER A 152 21.37 12.66 -27.67
C SER A 152 22.16 13.21 -28.86
N GLY A 153 22.16 12.52 -30.00
CA GLY A 153 22.81 12.97 -31.23
C GLY A 153 21.98 13.93 -32.09
N ALA A 154 20.71 14.17 -31.73
CA ALA A 154 19.82 15.02 -32.51
C ALA A 154 20.35 16.47 -32.64
N ASP A 155 20.04 17.12 -33.77
CA ASP A 155 20.42 18.51 -34.05
C ASP A 155 21.92 18.81 -33.87
N THR A 156 22.79 17.94 -34.42
CA THR A 156 24.26 18.06 -34.31
C THR A 156 24.74 17.94 -32.85
N GLY A 157 24.22 16.95 -32.12
CA GLY A 157 24.62 16.68 -30.74
C GLY A 157 24.05 17.64 -29.69
N ARG A 158 23.16 18.56 -30.07
CA ARG A 158 22.36 19.32 -29.07
C ARG A 158 21.43 18.41 -28.28
N GLY A 159 20.94 17.35 -28.94
CA GLY A 159 20.15 16.29 -28.35
C GLY A 159 18.67 16.62 -28.11
N ALA A 160 17.81 15.61 -28.15
CA ALA A 160 16.36 15.74 -27.94
C ALA A 160 15.81 14.57 -27.11
N ALA A 161 14.59 14.73 -26.58
CA ALA A 161 13.82 13.63 -26.02
C ALA A 161 12.39 13.63 -26.58
N TYR A 162 11.74 12.48 -26.60
CA TYR A 162 10.40 12.32 -27.17
C TYR A 162 9.50 11.58 -26.21
N VAL A 163 8.28 12.08 -26.02
CA VAL A 163 7.27 11.47 -25.16
C VAL A 163 6.10 10.99 -26.00
N PHE A 164 5.63 9.77 -25.76
CA PHE A 164 4.44 9.23 -26.43
C PHE A 164 3.73 8.19 -25.58
N ASP A 165 2.47 7.91 -25.93
CA ASP A 165 1.67 6.84 -25.31
C ASP A 165 1.94 5.49 -26.02
N VAL A 166 2.31 4.48 -25.25
CA VAL A 166 2.68 3.14 -25.76
C VAL A 166 1.47 2.27 -26.15
N THR A 167 0.25 2.65 -25.76
CA THR A 167 -0.97 1.89 -26.05
C THR A 167 -1.53 2.18 -27.44
N ASP A 168 -1.17 3.32 -28.02
CA ASP A 168 -1.56 3.73 -29.36
C ASP A 168 -0.33 3.89 -30.25
N ALA A 169 -0.16 2.97 -31.20
CA ALA A 169 0.93 3.00 -32.16
C ALA A 169 0.94 4.27 -33.03
N ALA A 170 -0.21 4.94 -33.18
CA ALA A 170 -0.36 6.19 -33.91
C ALA A 170 -0.25 7.44 -33.02
N SER A 171 -0.03 7.28 -31.71
CA SER A 171 0.07 8.39 -30.76
C SER A 171 1.17 9.38 -31.18
N PRO A 172 0.89 10.69 -31.27
CA PRO A 172 1.90 11.68 -31.67
C PRO A 172 3.04 11.72 -30.64
N MET A 173 4.26 11.96 -31.12
CA MET A 173 5.41 12.17 -30.25
C MET A 173 5.52 13.66 -29.89
N THR A 174 5.52 13.96 -28.60
CA THR A 174 5.87 15.29 -28.09
C THR A 174 7.39 15.38 -28.01
N ARG A 175 7.99 16.23 -28.83
CA ARG A 175 9.44 16.49 -28.83
C ARG A 175 9.79 17.50 -27.74
N LEU A 176 10.68 17.11 -26.85
CA LEU A 176 11.24 17.92 -25.77
C LEU A 176 12.64 18.38 -26.13
N VAL A 177 12.90 19.66 -25.94
CA VAL A 177 14.22 20.29 -26.08
C VAL A 177 14.42 21.28 -24.97
N ALA A 178 15.65 21.37 -24.46
CA ALA A 178 16.02 22.44 -23.54
C ALA A 178 16.04 23.80 -24.26
N ASN A 179 15.59 24.85 -23.55
CA ASN A 179 15.53 26.22 -24.05
C ASN A 179 16.93 26.83 -24.31
N ALA A 180 17.94 26.35 -23.58
CA ALA A 180 19.33 26.81 -23.65
C ALA A 180 20.24 25.58 -23.84
N ARG A 181 20.12 24.89 -24.98
CA ARG A 181 21.03 23.80 -25.37
C ARG A 181 21.97 24.26 -26.48
N ASP A 182 23.25 24.00 -26.31
CA ASP A 182 24.31 24.26 -27.25
C ASP A 182 24.79 22.99 -27.96
N VAL A 183 25.63 23.20 -28.97
CA VAL A 183 26.10 22.13 -29.85
C VAL A 183 26.97 21.18 -29.03
N ASN A 184 26.59 19.91 -29.02
CA ASN A 184 27.23 18.80 -28.28
C ASN A 184 26.85 18.66 -26.80
N ASP A 185 25.88 19.41 -26.26
CA ASP A 185 25.37 19.24 -24.88
C ASP A 185 24.85 17.82 -24.58
N ALA A 186 24.51 17.07 -25.63
CA ALA A 186 24.03 15.70 -25.57
C ALA A 186 22.74 15.54 -24.74
N PHE A 187 21.83 16.52 -24.80
CA PHE A 187 20.52 16.43 -24.15
C PHE A 187 19.76 15.16 -24.56
N GLY A 188 19.25 14.39 -23.60
CA GLY A 188 18.62 13.10 -23.88
C GLY A 188 19.55 11.90 -23.74
N VAL A 189 20.78 12.11 -23.25
CA VAL A 189 21.70 11.01 -22.92
C VAL A 189 21.14 10.12 -21.80
N ALA A 190 20.43 10.71 -20.83
CA ALA A 190 19.70 10.00 -19.80
C ALA A 190 18.29 10.58 -19.68
N VAL A 191 17.29 9.71 -19.51
CA VAL A 191 15.89 10.11 -19.34
C VAL A 191 15.26 9.32 -18.21
N ALA A 192 14.38 9.96 -17.45
CA ALA A 192 13.52 9.30 -16.47
C ALA A 192 12.13 9.95 -16.48
N ILE A 193 11.10 9.17 -16.19
CA ILE A 193 9.71 9.64 -16.14
C ILE A 193 9.01 9.07 -14.91
N SER A 194 8.33 9.93 -14.15
CA SER A 194 7.48 9.52 -13.03
C SER A 194 6.25 10.40 -12.96
N GLY A 195 5.08 9.81 -13.15
CA GLY A 195 3.84 10.57 -13.25
C GLY A 195 3.95 11.64 -14.34
N GLN A 196 3.61 12.89 -14.01
CA GLN A 196 3.62 14.01 -14.96
C GLN A 196 5.01 14.56 -15.32
N TRP A 197 6.05 14.14 -14.61
CA TRP A 197 7.38 14.74 -14.70
C TRP A 197 8.31 13.91 -15.57
N VAL A 198 9.07 14.58 -16.43
CA VAL A 198 10.14 13.99 -17.24
C VAL A 198 11.45 14.69 -16.89
N ALA A 199 12.45 13.92 -16.47
CA ALA A 199 13.82 14.41 -16.26
C ALA A 199 14.69 14.00 -17.45
N VAL A 200 15.51 14.93 -17.94
CA VAL A 200 16.40 14.71 -19.08
C VAL A 200 17.78 15.29 -18.77
N GLY A 201 18.81 14.45 -18.86
CA GLY A 201 20.20 14.85 -18.68
C GLY A 201 20.81 15.44 -19.95
N ALA A 202 21.71 16.40 -19.78
CA ALA A 202 22.58 16.99 -20.80
C ALA A 202 24.00 17.03 -20.23
N LEU A 203 24.76 15.94 -20.40
CA LEU A 203 26.01 15.72 -19.67
C LEU A 203 27.13 16.70 -20.06
N ARG A 204 27.03 17.37 -21.20
CA ARG A 204 28.04 18.31 -21.72
C ARG A 204 27.60 19.78 -21.71
N ASP A 205 26.48 20.07 -21.06
CA ASP A 205 26.03 21.45 -20.84
C ASP A 205 27.15 22.26 -20.17
N ASP A 206 27.52 23.39 -20.76
CA ASP A 206 28.67 24.20 -20.37
C ASP A 206 28.28 25.58 -19.81
N ASP A 207 27.02 25.78 -19.44
CA ASP A 207 26.50 27.04 -18.89
C ASP A 207 27.19 27.46 -17.58
N VAL A 208 27.70 26.50 -16.80
CA VAL A 208 28.37 26.76 -15.52
C VAL A 208 29.89 26.64 -15.65
N GLU A 209 30.38 25.49 -16.11
CA GLU A 209 31.78 25.21 -16.41
C GLU A 209 31.84 24.29 -17.64
N PRO A 210 32.97 24.23 -18.39
CA PRO A 210 33.09 23.36 -19.56
C PRO A 210 32.73 21.90 -19.25
N ASP A 211 31.73 21.35 -19.97
CA ASP A 211 31.19 20.01 -19.76
C ASP A 211 30.77 19.72 -18.29
N ALA A 212 30.29 20.73 -17.55
CA ALA A 212 29.80 20.55 -16.18
C ALA A 212 28.55 19.67 -16.12
N GLY A 213 27.71 19.76 -17.15
CA GLY A 213 26.46 19.02 -17.27
C GLY A 213 25.29 19.66 -16.55
N ALA A 214 24.07 19.28 -16.95
CA ALA A 214 22.82 19.75 -16.37
C ALA A 214 21.71 18.70 -16.45
N VAL A 215 20.67 18.87 -15.62
CA VAL A 215 19.42 18.10 -15.72
C VAL A 215 18.23 19.04 -15.87
N TYR A 216 17.37 18.72 -16.83
CA TYR A 216 16.19 19.49 -17.15
C TYR A 216 14.93 18.71 -16.78
N VAL A 217 13.92 19.39 -16.24
CA VAL A 217 12.62 18.78 -15.93
C VAL A 217 11.52 19.41 -16.77
N PHE A 218 10.67 18.56 -17.34
CA PHE A 218 9.57 18.94 -18.23
C PHE A 218 8.23 18.42 -17.69
N ASP A 219 7.16 19.13 -18.07
CA ASP A 219 5.80 18.63 -17.96
C ASP A 219 5.50 17.73 -19.16
N ARG A 220 5.14 16.46 -18.91
CA ARG A 220 4.94 15.48 -19.98
C ARG A 220 3.78 15.81 -20.92
N VAL A 221 2.79 16.59 -20.45
CA VAL A 221 1.53 16.84 -21.17
C VAL A 221 1.71 18.01 -22.14
N THR A 222 2.25 19.10 -21.62
CA THR A 222 2.46 20.34 -22.37
C THR A 222 3.81 20.36 -23.11
N GLY A 223 4.77 19.55 -22.68
CA GLY A 223 6.14 19.57 -23.20
C GLY A 223 6.97 20.77 -22.74
N ASN A 224 6.44 21.57 -21.80
CA ASN A 224 7.13 22.76 -21.32
C ASN A 224 8.29 22.39 -20.38
N GLN A 225 9.42 23.05 -20.56
CA GLN A 225 10.52 23.02 -19.57
C GLN A 225 10.07 23.73 -18.29
N LEU A 226 10.20 23.05 -17.16
CA LEU A 226 9.80 23.55 -15.85
C LEU A 226 10.99 23.96 -15.00
N ARG A 227 12.11 23.23 -15.09
CA ARG A 227 13.33 23.46 -14.30
C ARG A 227 14.59 23.11 -15.09
N LYS A 228 15.71 23.74 -14.71
CA LYS A 228 17.09 23.35 -15.02
C LYS A 228 17.82 23.23 -13.69
N PHE A 229 18.53 22.14 -13.49
CA PHE A 229 19.39 21.88 -12.34
C PHE A 229 20.84 21.81 -12.82
N THR A 230 21.70 22.52 -12.11
CA THR A 230 23.15 22.60 -12.32
C THR A 230 23.83 22.48 -10.96
N ASP A 231 25.05 21.99 -10.91
CA ASP A 231 25.85 22.05 -9.69
C ASP A 231 26.60 23.39 -9.62
N SER A 232 26.27 24.22 -8.62
CA SER A 232 26.94 25.50 -8.39
C SER A 232 28.40 25.38 -7.93
N GLY A 233 28.80 24.18 -7.48
CA GLY A 233 30.17 23.81 -7.16
C GLY A 233 30.85 22.98 -8.25
N ALA A 234 30.24 22.87 -9.45
CA ALA A 234 30.78 22.09 -10.55
C ALA A 234 32.21 22.52 -10.91
N VAL A 235 32.99 21.53 -11.34
CA VAL A 235 34.28 21.73 -11.99
C VAL A 235 34.18 21.34 -13.47
N PRO A 236 35.14 21.71 -14.33
CA PRO A 236 35.15 21.24 -15.70
C PRO A 236 35.07 19.71 -15.77
N SER A 237 34.20 19.20 -16.64
CA SER A 237 33.93 17.76 -16.83
C SER A 237 33.39 17.03 -15.59
N ASP A 238 32.58 17.69 -14.76
CA ASP A 238 31.85 17.05 -13.66
C ASP A 238 30.71 16.12 -14.14
N LEU A 239 30.14 16.42 -15.31
CA LEU A 239 29.17 15.61 -16.05
C LEU A 239 27.86 15.34 -15.30
N LEU A 240 27.33 16.35 -14.60
CA LEU A 240 26.02 16.26 -13.96
C LEU A 240 24.95 15.83 -14.98
N GLY A 241 24.13 14.87 -14.57
CA GLY A 241 23.02 14.39 -15.41
C GLY A 241 23.40 13.31 -16.42
N VAL A 242 24.63 12.78 -16.35
CA VAL A 242 25.03 11.57 -17.10
C VAL A 242 24.15 10.37 -16.78
N VAL A 243 23.65 10.26 -15.54
CA VAL A 243 22.59 9.32 -15.13
C VAL A 243 21.57 10.07 -14.30
N VAL A 244 20.28 9.79 -14.54
CA VAL A 244 19.17 10.35 -13.78
C VAL A 244 18.22 9.23 -13.35
N ALA A 245 17.65 9.36 -12.15
CA ALA A 245 16.56 8.50 -11.68
C ALA A 245 15.50 9.35 -10.98
N LEU A 246 14.22 9.03 -11.20
CA LEU A 246 13.12 9.89 -10.78
C LEU A 246 12.00 9.05 -10.18
N ASP A 247 11.59 9.39 -8.96
CA ASP A 247 10.36 8.86 -8.37
C ASP A 247 9.56 9.97 -7.67
N GLY A 248 8.29 10.12 -8.08
CA GLY A 248 7.42 11.18 -7.60
C GLY A 248 8.04 12.57 -7.75
N GLY A 249 8.32 13.22 -6.62
CA GLY A 249 8.94 14.55 -6.54
C GLY A 249 10.45 14.55 -6.34
N THR A 250 11.09 13.39 -6.25
CA THR A 250 12.52 13.26 -5.93
C THR A 250 13.31 12.82 -7.15
N LEU A 251 14.26 13.66 -7.57
CA LEU A 251 15.19 13.41 -8.66
C LEU A 251 16.57 13.14 -8.10
N LEU A 252 17.19 12.05 -8.54
CA LEU A 252 18.61 11.77 -8.37
C LEU A 252 19.34 12.06 -9.68
N ALA A 253 20.46 12.78 -9.59
CA ALA A 253 21.35 13.01 -10.73
C ALA A 253 22.79 12.78 -10.30
N SER A 254 23.54 12.02 -11.09
CA SER A 254 24.95 11.76 -10.82
C SER A 254 25.86 12.80 -11.47
N SER A 255 26.93 13.17 -10.77
CA SER A 255 28.14 13.81 -11.31
C SER A 255 29.29 12.82 -11.18
N ILE A 256 29.85 12.34 -12.29
CA ILE A 256 30.82 11.22 -12.30
C ILE A 256 32.27 11.69 -12.46
N GLY A 257 32.51 12.93 -12.91
CA GLY A 257 33.83 13.58 -12.87
C GLY A 257 34.96 12.72 -13.44
N ILE A 258 34.90 12.33 -14.72
CA ILE A 258 35.90 11.45 -15.31
C ILE A 258 37.28 12.15 -15.33
N ASN A 259 38.28 11.52 -14.69
CA ASN A 259 39.70 11.95 -14.62
C ASN A 259 40.03 13.21 -13.79
N THR A 260 39.13 13.71 -12.94
CA THR A 260 39.39 14.89 -12.09
C THR A 260 39.88 14.54 -10.66
N GLY A 261 40.09 13.26 -10.35
CA GLY A 261 40.44 12.81 -9.00
C GLY A 261 39.28 12.86 -8.01
N LEU A 262 38.08 13.21 -8.48
CA LEU A 262 36.83 13.15 -7.74
C LEU A 262 36.30 11.71 -7.67
N LYS A 263 35.45 11.46 -6.68
CA LYS A 263 35.01 10.11 -6.27
C LYS A 263 33.65 9.72 -6.88
N GLY A 264 33.02 10.64 -7.62
CA GLY A 264 31.61 10.60 -8.03
C GLY A 264 30.67 11.04 -6.91
N ALA A 265 29.55 11.66 -7.27
CA ALA A 265 28.52 12.14 -6.34
C ALA A 265 27.12 11.94 -6.94
N VAL A 266 26.11 11.83 -6.08
CA VAL A 266 24.70 11.79 -6.49
C VAL A 266 23.93 12.89 -5.78
N HIS A 267 23.46 13.86 -6.55
CA HIS A 267 22.69 15.00 -6.07
C HIS A 267 21.20 14.62 -6.00
N ILE A 268 20.53 15.10 -4.95
CA ILE A 268 19.12 14.89 -4.68
C ILE A 268 18.40 16.21 -4.84
N TYR A 269 17.46 16.28 -5.78
CA TYR A 269 16.63 17.44 -6.02
C TYR A 269 15.17 17.15 -5.71
N ASP A 270 14.50 18.10 -5.07
CA ASP A 270 13.05 18.16 -5.03
C ASP A 270 12.57 18.97 -6.24
N ILE A 271 11.93 18.29 -7.20
CA ILE A 271 11.58 18.91 -8.48
C ILE A 271 10.40 19.88 -8.38
N VAL A 272 9.61 19.78 -7.32
CA VAL A 272 8.43 20.63 -7.09
C VAL A 272 8.88 22.01 -6.63
N SER A 273 9.67 22.04 -5.56
CA SER A 273 10.29 23.25 -5.00
C SER A 273 11.47 23.76 -5.85
N GLY A 274 12.11 22.89 -6.63
CA GLY A 274 13.28 23.24 -7.44
C GLY A 274 14.56 23.39 -6.63
N VAL A 275 14.67 22.73 -5.47
CA VAL A 275 15.79 22.87 -4.54
C VAL A 275 16.60 21.58 -4.48
N GLU A 276 17.93 21.69 -4.44
CA GLU A 276 18.80 20.58 -4.06
C GLU A 276 18.67 20.32 -2.56
N THR A 277 18.17 19.13 -2.20
CA THR A 277 17.94 18.75 -0.80
C THR A 277 19.15 18.06 -0.17
N GLY A 278 20.13 17.66 -0.97
CA GLY A 278 21.42 17.17 -0.51
C GLY A 278 22.14 16.28 -1.52
N THR A 279 23.25 15.70 -1.09
CA THR A 279 24.13 14.86 -1.91
C THR A 279 24.42 13.56 -1.17
N LEU A 280 24.48 12.45 -1.90
CA LEU A 280 24.87 11.14 -1.39
C LEU A 280 26.35 10.87 -1.65
N PHE A 281 27.02 10.32 -0.64
CA PHE A 281 28.39 9.82 -0.73
C PHE A 281 28.45 8.43 -0.08
N PRO A 282 29.25 7.49 -0.62
CA PRO A 282 29.51 6.24 0.05
C PRO A 282 30.35 6.49 1.31
N GLU A 283 30.21 5.62 2.32
CA GLU A 283 30.97 5.72 3.58
C GLU A 283 32.47 5.46 3.39
N ASP A 284 32.86 4.82 2.29
CA ASP A 284 34.22 4.44 1.94
C ASP A 284 34.66 4.99 0.55
N PRO A 285 34.63 6.32 0.34
CA PRO A 285 34.84 6.88 -0.99
C PRO A 285 36.34 6.88 -1.34
N GLU A 286 36.72 6.36 -2.50
CA GLU A 286 38.09 6.40 -3.05
C GLU A 286 38.15 7.22 -4.35
N ALA A 287 39.34 7.72 -4.70
CA ALA A 287 39.53 8.48 -5.93
C ALA A 287 39.30 7.58 -7.15
N ASN A 288 38.56 8.07 -8.14
CA ASN A 288 38.21 7.36 -9.38
C ASN A 288 37.21 6.19 -9.23
N ASP A 289 36.49 6.07 -8.11
CA ASP A 289 35.47 5.04 -7.93
C ASP A 289 34.28 5.15 -8.90
N GLN A 290 34.05 6.33 -9.49
CA GLN A 290 32.91 6.62 -10.37
C GLN A 290 31.56 6.30 -9.71
N PHE A 291 31.41 6.68 -8.43
CA PHE A 291 30.14 6.56 -7.71
C PHE A 291 29.03 7.33 -8.45
N GLY A 292 27.92 6.65 -8.76
CA GLY A 292 26.83 7.25 -9.53
C GLY A 292 26.73 6.76 -10.98
N THR A 293 27.56 5.80 -11.41
CA THR A 293 27.53 5.22 -12.78
C THR A 293 26.18 4.57 -13.14
N SER A 294 25.38 4.21 -12.16
CA SER A 294 23.99 3.81 -12.36
C SER A 294 23.16 4.18 -11.14
N LEU A 295 21.87 4.47 -11.35
CA LEU A 295 20.95 4.91 -10.30
C LEU A 295 19.61 4.20 -10.44
N ALA A 296 18.99 3.86 -9.30
CA ALA A 296 17.59 3.48 -9.22
C ALA A 296 16.98 4.04 -7.93
N ILE A 297 15.72 4.48 -7.96
CA ILE A 297 15.01 5.00 -6.80
C ILE A 297 13.57 4.46 -6.76
N GLU A 298 13.11 4.10 -5.56
CA GLU A 298 11.73 3.73 -5.25
C GLU A 298 11.40 4.23 -3.84
N GLY A 299 10.50 5.21 -3.73
CA GLY A 299 10.25 5.94 -2.50
C GLY A 299 11.52 6.57 -1.93
N ASN A 300 11.86 6.23 -0.68
CA ASN A 300 13.08 6.71 -0.02
C ASN A 300 14.30 5.82 -0.24
N LEU A 301 14.16 4.69 -0.95
CA LEU A 301 15.25 3.76 -1.18
C LEU A 301 15.92 4.06 -2.51
N ALA A 302 17.22 4.34 -2.47
CA ALA A 302 18.03 4.51 -3.67
C ALA A 302 19.12 3.44 -3.75
N LEU A 303 19.42 3.00 -4.96
CA LEU A 303 20.61 2.23 -5.28
C LEU A 303 21.55 3.05 -6.15
N VAL A 304 22.84 2.96 -5.83
CA VAL A 304 23.90 3.67 -6.54
C VAL A 304 25.01 2.69 -6.91
N GLY A 305 25.30 2.60 -8.21
CA GLY A 305 26.33 1.74 -8.77
C GLY A 305 27.70 2.40 -8.76
N THR A 306 28.72 1.57 -8.57
CA THR A 306 30.15 1.93 -8.54
C THR A 306 30.96 0.77 -9.15
N PRO A 307 30.80 0.50 -10.45
CA PRO A 307 31.41 -0.66 -11.10
C PRO A 307 32.94 -0.59 -11.17
N PHE A 308 33.55 0.61 -11.05
CA PHE A 308 34.99 0.84 -11.21
C PHE A 308 35.69 1.18 -9.89
N LYS A 309 35.49 0.38 -8.84
CA LYS A 309 36.13 0.60 -7.53
C LYS A 309 37.67 0.57 -7.65
N SER A 310 38.35 1.63 -7.21
CA SER A 310 39.75 1.91 -7.56
C SER A 310 40.79 0.94 -6.96
N ASN A 311 40.41 0.12 -5.96
CA ASN A 311 41.29 -0.85 -5.33
C ASN A 311 41.39 -2.24 -6.03
N LEU A 312 40.89 -2.36 -7.27
CA LEU A 312 41.20 -3.43 -8.26
C LEU A 312 41.05 -4.91 -7.80
N SER A 313 40.43 -5.18 -6.66
CA SER A 313 40.22 -6.55 -6.14
C SER A 313 38.75 -6.94 -5.96
N VAL A 314 37.81 -6.11 -6.43
CA VAL A 314 36.37 -6.39 -6.32
C VAL A 314 35.66 -6.14 -7.66
N PRO A 315 34.64 -6.95 -8.01
CA PRO A 315 33.94 -6.92 -9.31
C PRO A 315 33.11 -5.67 -9.61
N GLY A 316 33.20 -4.62 -8.79
CA GLY A 316 32.24 -3.51 -8.74
C GLY A 316 31.34 -3.59 -7.50
N VAL A 317 30.77 -2.45 -7.11
CA VAL A 317 29.98 -2.30 -5.88
C VAL A 317 28.65 -1.60 -6.14
N VAL A 318 27.60 -2.01 -5.42
CA VAL A 318 26.33 -1.30 -5.33
C VAL A 318 26.08 -0.87 -3.89
N TYR A 319 25.70 0.38 -3.70
CA TYR A 319 25.34 0.96 -2.41
C TYR A 319 23.84 1.19 -2.34
N ALA A 320 23.22 0.88 -1.20
CA ALA A 320 21.84 1.24 -0.92
C ALA A 320 21.78 2.41 0.06
N PHE A 321 20.89 3.36 -0.18
CA PHE A 321 20.72 4.56 0.64
C PHE A 321 19.25 4.79 1.01
N ASP A 322 19.04 5.32 2.22
CA ASP A 322 17.85 6.07 2.58
C ASP A 322 18.08 7.52 2.15
N VAL A 323 17.33 7.97 1.14
CA VAL A 323 17.46 9.31 0.54
C VAL A 323 17.02 10.41 1.50
N ALA A 324 15.98 10.17 2.32
CA ALA A 324 15.46 11.18 3.25
C ALA A 324 16.48 11.49 4.36
N ASN A 325 17.15 10.45 4.86
CA ASN A 325 18.16 10.60 5.92
C ASN A 325 19.60 10.69 5.38
N ARG A 326 19.80 10.51 4.07
CA ARG A 326 21.10 10.43 3.38
C ARG A 326 22.03 9.40 4.01
N LYS A 327 21.46 8.28 4.45
CA LYS A 327 22.18 7.24 5.20
C LYS A 327 22.44 6.03 4.30
N GLN A 328 23.68 5.57 4.24
CA GLN A 328 24.02 4.29 3.62
C GLN A 328 23.38 3.14 4.44
N LEU A 329 22.59 2.32 3.78
CA LEU A 329 21.88 1.18 4.36
C LEU A 329 22.64 -0.13 4.15
N ALA A 330 23.25 -0.30 2.98
CA ALA A 330 23.96 -1.51 2.61
C ALA A 330 25.00 -1.26 1.52
N LYS A 331 25.91 -2.23 1.36
CA LYS A 331 26.93 -2.30 0.32
C LYS A 331 27.00 -3.75 -0.18
N TRP A 332 26.95 -3.96 -1.49
CA TRP A 332 27.02 -5.28 -2.12
C TRP A 332 28.10 -5.33 -3.20
N SER A 333 28.68 -6.51 -3.37
CA SER A 333 29.53 -6.89 -4.49
C SER A 333 29.13 -8.30 -4.95
N ALA A 334 29.42 -8.65 -6.21
CA ALA A 334 29.20 -10.02 -6.67
C ALA A 334 30.04 -11.01 -5.84
N ILE A 335 29.42 -12.10 -5.38
CA ILE A 335 30.06 -13.14 -4.55
C ILE A 335 31.05 -13.98 -5.38
N ASP A 336 30.75 -14.12 -6.67
CA ASP A 336 31.52 -14.88 -7.66
C ASP A 336 32.31 -14.00 -8.62
N GLY A 337 32.20 -12.68 -8.49
CA GLY A 337 32.72 -11.77 -9.48
C GLY A 337 34.23 -11.53 -9.37
N VAL A 338 34.89 -11.45 -10.52
CA VAL A 338 36.26 -10.97 -10.68
C VAL A 338 36.28 -9.47 -11.00
N PRO A 339 37.37 -8.72 -10.73
CA PRO A 339 37.42 -7.27 -10.88
C PRO A 339 36.97 -6.69 -12.22
N THR A 340 36.92 -7.50 -13.27
CA THR A 340 36.51 -7.10 -14.62
C THR A 340 35.01 -7.21 -14.89
N ASP A 341 34.19 -7.74 -13.98
CA ASP A 341 32.80 -8.11 -14.29
C ASP A 341 31.81 -6.92 -14.32
N LEU A 342 32.24 -5.74 -13.86
CA LEU A 342 31.44 -4.50 -13.86
C LEU A 342 30.09 -4.62 -13.12
N PHE A 343 30.06 -5.33 -12.00
CA PHE A 343 28.91 -5.41 -11.12
C PHE A 343 28.43 -4.02 -10.68
N GLY A 344 27.15 -3.72 -10.91
CA GLY A 344 26.57 -2.42 -10.61
C GLY A 344 26.61 -1.43 -11.78
N VAL A 345 26.94 -1.87 -12.99
CA VAL A 345 26.90 -1.02 -14.19
C VAL A 345 25.49 -0.58 -14.59
N ARG A 346 24.46 -1.37 -14.23
CA ARG A 346 23.05 -1.05 -14.40
C ARG A 346 22.24 -1.52 -13.20
N LEU A 347 21.20 -0.75 -12.85
CA LEU A 347 20.38 -0.99 -11.67
C LEU A 347 18.90 -0.79 -12.01
N ALA A 348 18.05 -1.62 -11.40
CA ALA A 348 16.60 -1.40 -11.37
C ALA A 348 16.05 -1.80 -10.00
N LEU A 349 15.01 -1.09 -9.54
CA LEU A 349 14.28 -1.37 -8.30
C LEU A 349 12.82 -1.68 -8.59
N GLY A 350 12.22 -2.52 -7.75
CA GLY A 350 10.78 -2.72 -7.71
C GLY A 350 10.35 -3.64 -6.57
N GLY A 351 9.42 -3.20 -5.72
CA GLY A 351 8.81 -4.04 -4.69
C GLY A 351 9.82 -4.57 -3.66
N ASN A 352 10.77 -3.73 -3.21
CA ASN A 352 11.89 -4.08 -2.33
C ASN A 352 12.84 -5.16 -2.90
N ARG A 353 12.86 -5.32 -4.23
CA ARG A 353 13.85 -6.12 -4.97
C ARG A 353 14.68 -5.23 -5.84
N ALA A 354 15.84 -5.73 -6.22
CA ALA A 354 16.70 -5.08 -7.21
C ALA A 354 17.19 -6.06 -8.24
N VAL A 355 17.51 -5.53 -9.42
CA VAL A 355 18.29 -6.22 -10.43
C VAL A 355 19.57 -5.42 -10.65
N ILE A 356 20.69 -6.12 -10.67
CA ILE A 356 22.02 -5.55 -10.82
C ILE A 356 22.69 -6.20 -12.04
N GLY A 357 23.07 -5.40 -13.03
CA GLY A 357 23.84 -5.87 -14.19
C GLY A 357 25.34 -6.00 -13.89
N ALA A 358 25.99 -6.96 -14.55
CA ALA A 358 27.44 -7.19 -14.55
C ALA A 358 27.86 -7.64 -15.97
N THR A 359 28.03 -6.66 -16.86
CA THR A 359 28.06 -6.88 -18.32
C THR A 359 29.32 -7.53 -18.85
N ALA A 360 30.39 -7.52 -18.07
CA ALA A 360 31.69 -8.07 -18.45
C ALA A 360 32.02 -9.36 -17.69
N ASP A 361 31.03 -9.94 -17.01
CA ASP A 361 31.13 -11.26 -16.41
C ASP A 361 31.38 -12.33 -17.48
N ASN A 362 32.21 -13.32 -17.16
CA ASN A 362 32.81 -14.24 -18.13
C ASN A 362 32.32 -15.69 -17.97
N VAL A 363 31.12 -15.90 -17.41
CA VAL A 363 30.60 -17.24 -17.05
C VAL A 363 30.57 -18.20 -18.23
N ASP A 364 30.15 -17.72 -19.42
CA ASP A 364 29.94 -18.54 -20.62
C ASP A 364 30.82 -18.11 -21.81
N GLY A 365 31.92 -17.39 -21.53
CA GLY A 365 32.84 -16.81 -22.52
C GLY A 365 33.24 -15.37 -22.16
N PRO A 366 34.31 -14.79 -22.76
CA PRO A 366 34.69 -13.39 -22.58
C PRO A 366 33.49 -12.43 -22.75
N ALA A 367 33.24 -11.54 -21.79
CA ALA A 367 32.17 -10.55 -21.81
C ALA A 367 30.76 -11.08 -22.14
N SER A 368 30.46 -12.33 -21.74
CA SER A 368 29.13 -12.94 -21.90
C SER A 368 28.06 -12.23 -21.06
N GLY A 369 28.45 -11.64 -19.93
CA GLY A 369 27.60 -10.82 -19.07
C GLY A 369 26.69 -11.62 -18.14
N SER A 370 26.28 -11.01 -17.03
CA SER A 370 25.31 -11.57 -16.09
C SER A 370 24.43 -10.50 -15.45
N ALA A 371 23.33 -10.93 -14.83
CA ALA A 371 22.52 -10.07 -13.98
C ALA A 371 22.21 -10.77 -12.66
N TYR A 372 22.02 -10.00 -11.60
CA TYR A 372 21.79 -10.51 -10.25
C TYR A 372 20.47 -9.97 -9.72
N LEU A 373 19.55 -10.88 -9.40
CA LEU A 373 18.30 -10.57 -8.73
C LEU A 373 18.50 -10.61 -7.22
N VAL A 374 18.41 -9.45 -6.60
CA VAL A 374 18.43 -9.24 -5.15
C VAL A 374 16.99 -9.32 -4.64
N HIS A 375 16.66 -10.39 -3.90
CA HIS A 375 15.28 -10.62 -3.44
C HIS A 375 14.85 -9.70 -2.30
N ARG A 376 15.78 -8.96 -1.68
CA ARG A 376 15.50 -8.01 -0.61
C ARG A 376 16.58 -6.93 -0.52
N VAL A 377 16.22 -5.66 -0.71
CA VAL A 377 17.17 -4.54 -0.83
C VAL A 377 17.39 -3.82 0.49
N SER A 378 16.33 -3.63 1.29
CA SER A 378 16.45 -3.09 2.65
C SER A 378 16.71 -4.19 3.69
N GLY A 379 17.29 -3.79 4.83
CA GLY A 379 17.64 -4.68 5.95
C GLY A 379 16.44 -5.42 6.56
N PRO A 380 16.62 -6.04 7.74
CA PRO A 380 15.50 -6.68 8.45
C PRO A 380 14.36 -5.66 8.66
N LEU A 381 13.11 -6.13 8.77
CA LEU A 381 12.01 -5.20 9.06
C LEU A 381 12.32 -4.41 10.33
N ALA A 382 12.10 -3.10 10.32
CA ALA A 382 12.42 -2.18 11.41
C ALA A 382 11.26 -1.23 11.68
N MET A 383 10.12 -1.79 12.09
CA MET A 383 9.02 -0.99 12.66
C MET A 383 9.32 -0.74 14.14
N PRO A 384 9.16 0.47 14.69
CA PRO A 384 9.43 0.71 16.09
C PRO A 384 8.46 -0.05 17.00
N ALA A 385 9.00 -0.66 18.05
CA ALA A 385 8.21 -1.32 19.08
C ALA A 385 7.68 -0.30 20.09
N VAL A 386 6.37 -0.31 20.30
CA VAL A 386 5.69 0.51 21.32
C VAL A 386 5.69 -0.21 22.67
N ALA A 387 5.60 -1.54 22.67
CA ALA A 387 5.67 -2.36 23.88
C ALA A 387 6.19 -3.77 23.58
N ALA A 388 6.99 -4.34 24.49
CA ALA A 388 7.45 -5.72 24.40
C ALA A 388 7.07 -6.54 25.63
N SER A 389 6.86 -7.85 25.44
CA SER A 389 6.62 -8.79 26.53
C SER A 389 7.84 -8.89 27.44
N ARG A 390 7.60 -8.97 28.75
CA ARG A 390 8.58 -8.95 29.84
C ARG A 390 9.19 -7.58 30.14
N ASP A 391 8.85 -6.56 29.38
CA ASP A 391 9.14 -5.19 29.78
C ASP A 391 8.14 -4.76 30.86
N PHE A 392 8.63 -3.88 31.73
CA PHE A 392 7.81 -3.23 32.74
C PHE A 392 6.64 -2.50 32.07
N ALA A 393 5.42 -2.74 32.56
CA ALA A 393 4.23 -2.06 32.06
C ALA A 393 4.09 -0.69 32.76
N PRO A 394 4.25 0.45 32.05
CA PRO A 394 4.15 1.76 32.67
C PRO A 394 2.81 1.94 33.39
N GLY A 395 2.83 2.59 34.55
CA GLY A 395 1.64 2.82 35.38
C GLY A 395 1.14 1.61 36.18
N VAL A 396 1.73 0.42 36.02
CA VAL A 396 1.36 -0.79 36.77
C VAL A 396 2.37 -1.05 37.89
N ILE A 397 1.88 -1.27 39.12
CA ILE A 397 2.73 -1.63 40.26
C ILE A 397 3.18 -3.10 40.11
N GLU A 398 4.50 -3.31 39.97
CA GLU A 398 5.14 -4.64 39.90
C GLU A 398 4.52 -5.59 38.84
N GLY A 399 4.30 -5.09 37.63
CA GLY A 399 3.73 -5.88 36.53
C GLY A 399 4.46 -5.68 35.21
N ASP A 400 4.73 -6.78 34.52
CA ASP A 400 5.36 -6.79 33.19
C ASP A 400 4.36 -7.27 32.14
N TYR A 401 4.55 -6.86 30.89
CA TYR A 401 3.72 -7.32 29.79
C TYR A 401 3.91 -8.82 29.50
N ALA A 402 2.83 -9.50 29.11
CA ALA A 402 2.87 -10.95 28.81
C ALA A 402 2.37 -11.29 27.41
N ARG A 403 1.23 -10.74 27.00
CA ARG A 403 0.62 -10.96 25.67
C ARG A 403 -0.11 -9.70 25.24
N PHE A 404 -0.20 -9.49 23.94
CA PHE A 404 -0.98 -8.44 23.31
C PHE A 404 -2.10 -9.06 22.48
N PHE A 405 -3.26 -8.41 22.45
CA PHE A 405 -4.47 -8.96 21.80
C PHE A 405 -4.90 -8.13 20.61
N GLU A 406 -4.95 -6.82 20.80
CA GLU A 406 -5.50 -5.85 19.86
C GLU A 406 -4.67 -4.57 19.95
N ALA A 407 -4.33 -4.01 18.80
CA ALA A 407 -3.62 -2.75 18.68
C ALA A 407 -4.25 -1.97 17.52
N PHE A 408 -4.44 -0.67 17.73
CA PHE A 408 -4.95 0.27 16.72
C PHE A 408 -4.04 1.50 16.67
N VAL A 409 -4.08 2.20 15.54
CA VAL A 409 -3.28 3.40 15.24
C VAL A 409 -4.18 4.51 14.68
N ASN A 410 -3.92 5.76 15.02
CA ASN A 410 -4.58 6.93 14.43
C ASN A 410 -3.73 7.56 13.32
N ASP A 411 -4.20 8.65 12.69
CA ASP A 411 -3.47 9.28 11.57
C ASP A 411 -2.17 9.98 11.99
N ASP A 412 -2.01 10.27 13.29
CA ASP A 412 -0.79 10.87 13.84
C ASP A 412 0.27 9.82 14.21
N GLY A 413 -0.03 8.53 14.00
CA GLY A 413 0.87 7.42 14.32
C GLY A 413 0.83 7.01 15.80
N GLU A 414 -0.08 7.59 16.59
CA GLU A 414 -0.30 7.20 17.97
C GLU A 414 -1.06 5.87 18.01
N ALA A 415 -0.74 5.04 18.99
CA ALA A 415 -1.35 3.73 19.12
C ALA A 415 -1.95 3.51 20.49
N ALA A 416 -2.90 2.58 20.52
CA ALA A 416 -3.43 2.06 21.76
C ALA A 416 -3.67 0.56 21.61
N PHE A 417 -3.46 -0.17 22.70
CA PHE A 417 -3.46 -1.62 22.69
C PHE A 417 -3.86 -2.23 24.03
N ARG A 418 -4.34 -3.47 23.95
CA ARG A 418 -4.65 -4.30 25.12
C ARG A 418 -3.58 -5.34 25.36
N SER A 419 -3.25 -5.54 26.62
CA SER A 419 -2.28 -6.55 27.05
C SER A 419 -2.71 -7.33 28.29
N THR A 420 -2.10 -8.49 28.47
CA THR A 420 -2.09 -9.20 29.76
C THR A 420 -0.78 -8.97 30.48
N LEU A 421 -0.81 -9.08 31.80
CA LEU A 421 0.33 -8.90 32.69
C LEU A 421 0.82 -10.23 33.30
N VAL A 422 2.09 -10.24 33.71
CA VAL A 422 2.70 -11.22 34.62
C VAL A 422 3.37 -10.49 35.80
N GLY A 423 3.69 -11.21 36.87
CA GLY A 423 4.29 -10.64 38.09
C GLY A 423 3.27 -10.40 39.22
N PRO A 424 3.71 -9.84 40.36
CA PRO A 424 2.84 -9.53 41.51
C PRO A 424 1.62 -8.68 41.15
N GLY A 425 1.78 -7.69 40.29
CA GLY A 425 0.71 -6.81 39.80
C GLY A 425 -0.38 -7.50 38.99
N ALA A 426 -0.15 -8.74 38.53
CA ALA A 426 -1.11 -9.52 37.75
C ALA A 426 -1.98 -10.48 38.59
N ARG A 427 -1.77 -10.57 39.90
CA ARG A 427 -2.49 -11.51 40.80
C ARG A 427 -3.94 -11.09 41.03
N GLY A 428 -4.77 -12.04 41.46
CA GLY A 428 -6.16 -11.75 41.87
C GLY A 428 -7.06 -11.23 40.74
N GLY A 429 -6.75 -11.55 39.48
CA GLY A 429 -7.54 -11.12 38.32
C GLY A 429 -7.24 -9.71 37.80
N LYS A 430 -6.13 -9.09 38.23
CA LYS A 430 -5.65 -7.77 37.80
C LYS A 430 -4.77 -7.81 36.54
N ASN A 431 -4.98 -8.84 35.72
CA ASN A 431 -4.02 -9.32 34.73
C ASN A 431 -4.23 -8.74 33.33
N GLU A 432 -5.06 -7.71 33.16
CA GLU A 432 -5.32 -7.06 31.87
C GLU A 432 -5.19 -5.55 31.99
N THR A 433 -4.64 -4.92 30.96
CA THR A 433 -4.44 -3.48 30.86
C THR A 433 -4.78 -2.94 29.48
N LEU A 434 -5.12 -1.66 29.43
CA LEU A 434 -5.24 -0.85 28.24
C LEU A 434 -4.17 0.27 28.32
N HIS A 435 -3.33 0.37 27.29
CA HIS A 435 -2.28 1.38 27.18
C HIS A 435 -2.43 2.17 25.87
N HIS A 436 -1.91 3.40 25.85
CA HIS A 436 -1.94 4.28 24.68
C HIS A 436 -0.74 5.24 24.63
N THR A 437 -0.52 5.85 23.47
CA THR A 437 0.54 6.86 23.23
C THR A 437 -0.03 8.23 22.85
N LEU A 438 -1.26 8.54 23.27
CA LEU A 438 -1.95 9.80 22.97
C LEU A 438 -1.33 11.05 23.61
N ASP A 439 -0.41 10.88 24.58
CA ASP A 439 0.15 11.98 25.37
C ASP A 439 1.43 12.51 24.72
N PRO A 440 1.45 13.73 24.16
CA PRO A 440 2.65 14.30 23.57
C PRO A 440 3.77 14.41 24.61
N GLY A 441 4.91 13.76 24.35
CA GLY A 441 6.07 13.78 25.25
C GLY A 441 6.15 12.62 26.25
N MET A 442 5.12 11.76 26.32
CA MET A 442 5.16 10.51 27.08
C MET A 442 5.09 9.33 26.11
N PRO A 443 6.09 8.42 26.08
CA PRO A 443 6.12 7.36 25.08
C PRO A 443 5.01 6.32 25.24
N LEU A 444 4.46 6.13 26.46
CA LEU A 444 3.41 5.14 26.73
C LEU A 444 2.71 5.39 28.09
N VAL A 445 1.38 5.36 28.10
CA VAL A 445 0.53 5.67 29.28
C VAL A 445 -0.49 4.56 29.55
N LEU A 446 -0.75 4.27 30.84
CA LEU A 446 -1.79 3.34 31.27
C LEU A 446 -3.14 4.06 31.29
N ALA A 447 -4.07 3.65 30.43
CA ALA A 447 -5.45 4.10 30.49
C ALA A 447 -6.19 3.41 31.66
N ALA A 448 -6.17 2.08 31.70
CA ALA A 448 -6.88 1.34 32.74
C ALA A 448 -6.28 -0.04 32.99
N GLN A 449 -6.31 -0.46 34.25
CA GLN A 449 -5.98 -1.82 34.70
C GLN A 449 -7.22 -2.47 35.32
N LYS A 450 -7.48 -3.71 34.90
CA LYS A 450 -8.58 -4.54 35.37
C LYS A 450 -8.55 -4.69 36.90
N ASN A 451 -9.70 -4.49 37.55
CA ASN A 451 -9.91 -4.55 39.00
C ASN A 451 -9.00 -3.61 39.82
N MET A 452 -8.45 -2.55 39.23
CA MET A 452 -7.51 -1.63 39.88
C MET A 452 -7.85 -0.17 39.63
N THR A 453 -8.02 0.23 38.37
CA THR A 453 -8.32 1.63 38.04
C THR A 453 -9.73 1.98 38.52
N ASP A 454 -9.82 2.97 39.40
CA ASP A 454 -11.09 3.57 39.79
C ASP A 454 -11.61 4.38 38.60
N LEU A 455 -12.77 3.97 38.10
CA LEU A 455 -13.50 4.61 37.01
C LEU A 455 -14.58 5.57 37.53
N GLY A 456 -14.50 5.90 38.83
CA GLY A 456 -15.38 6.80 39.55
C GLY A 456 -16.19 6.07 40.63
N GLY A 457 -16.21 6.63 41.85
CA GLY A 457 -17.06 6.15 42.94
C GLY A 457 -16.70 4.75 43.46
N GLY A 458 -15.45 4.30 43.29
CA GLY A 458 -14.99 2.97 43.68
C GLY A 458 -15.44 1.86 42.72
N VAL A 459 -15.83 2.22 41.49
CA VAL A 459 -16.18 1.28 40.43
C VAL A 459 -14.94 0.96 39.61
N VAL A 460 -14.72 -0.32 39.29
CA VAL A 460 -13.56 -0.79 38.53
C VAL A 460 -13.98 -1.58 37.30
N ALA A 461 -13.10 -1.63 36.28
CA ALA A 461 -13.27 -2.52 35.14
C ALA A 461 -13.00 -3.99 35.53
N ALA A 462 -14.04 -4.82 35.53
CA ALA A 462 -13.92 -6.27 35.71
C ALA A 462 -13.49 -6.99 34.42
N ARG A 463 -13.78 -6.42 33.25
CA ARG A 463 -13.37 -6.94 31.93
C ARG A 463 -13.35 -5.80 30.91
N PHE A 464 -12.38 -5.77 30.01
CA PHE A 464 -12.36 -4.85 28.88
C PHE A 464 -13.06 -5.45 27.65
N GLY A 465 -13.91 -4.65 27.02
CA GLY A 465 -14.59 -4.93 25.76
C GLY A 465 -13.85 -4.32 24.56
N PRO A 466 -14.57 -3.99 23.46
CA PRO A 466 -14.00 -3.29 22.31
C PRO A 466 -13.37 -1.96 22.73
N PHE A 467 -12.31 -1.60 22.03
CA PHE A 467 -11.59 -0.34 22.18
C PHE A 467 -11.27 0.22 20.79
N SER A 468 -11.18 1.53 20.67
CA SER A 468 -10.79 2.22 19.44
C SER A 468 -10.10 3.54 19.74
N ILE A 469 -9.35 4.04 18.76
CA ILE A 469 -8.65 5.32 18.80
C ILE A 469 -9.10 6.12 17.57
N ASN A 470 -9.44 7.40 17.76
CA ASN A 470 -9.84 8.29 16.68
C ASN A 470 -8.68 9.22 16.25
N ARG A 471 -8.92 10.04 15.22
CA ARG A 471 -7.97 11.04 14.71
C ARG A 471 -7.78 12.23 15.66
N ALA A 472 -8.73 12.49 16.55
CA ALA A 472 -8.69 13.64 17.47
C ALA A 472 -7.92 13.33 18.78
N GLY A 473 -7.00 12.37 18.77
CA GLY A 473 -6.21 12.01 19.95
C GLY A 473 -7.05 11.45 21.12
N SER A 474 -8.21 10.83 20.84
CA SER A 474 -9.08 10.24 21.87
C SER A 474 -9.25 8.74 21.67
N ALA A 475 -9.15 7.99 22.76
CA ALA A 475 -9.48 6.57 22.79
C ALA A 475 -10.79 6.32 23.53
N VAL A 476 -11.58 5.39 23.01
CA VAL A 476 -12.82 4.93 23.64
C VAL A 476 -12.69 3.46 23.93
N PHE A 477 -13.14 3.04 25.11
CA PHE A 477 -13.22 1.62 25.44
C PHE A 477 -14.50 1.28 26.20
N GLN A 478 -15.00 0.07 25.95
CA GLN A 478 -16.07 -0.53 26.73
C GLN A 478 -15.46 -1.30 27.93
N ALA A 479 -16.13 -1.25 29.08
CA ALA A 479 -15.79 -2.10 30.21
C ALA A 479 -17.04 -2.74 30.84
N THR A 480 -16.91 -4.01 31.25
CA THR A 480 -17.80 -4.60 32.23
C THR A 480 -17.37 -4.15 33.62
N LEU A 481 -18.29 -3.62 34.41
CA LEU A 481 -18.02 -2.95 35.68
C LEU A 481 -18.28 -3.86 36.89
N ARG A 482 -17.62 -3.53 38.00
CA ARG A 482 -17.89 -4.07 39.34
C ARG A 482 -17.60 -2.98 40.38
N GLY A 483 -18.37 -2.93 41.46
CA GLY A 483 -18.18 -1.96 42.53
C GLY A 483 -19.48 -1.71 43.29
N ALA A 484 -19.49 -0.72 44.17
CA ALA A 484 -20.71 -0.27 44.84
C ALA A 484 -21.72 0.23 43.80
N GLY A 485 -23.00 -0.16 43.96
CA GLY A 485 -24.07 0.24 43.03
C GLY A 485 -24.07 -0.44 41.66
N ILE A 486 -23.09 -1.32 41.36
CA ILE A 486 -23.04 -2.07 40.10
C ILE A 486 -23.65 -3.46 40.28
N GLY A 487 -24.79 -3.68 39.62
CA GLY A 487 -25.52 -4.94 39.54
C GLY A 487 -25.55 -5.50 38.11
N ARG A 488 -26.35 -6.55 37.88
CA ARG A 488 -26.41 -7.25 36.57
C ARG A 488 -26.98 -6.40 35.42
N THR A 489 -27.67 -5.30 35.72
CA THR A 489 -28.39 -4.47 34.75
C THR A 489 -27.65 -3.20 34.36
N ASN A 490 -26.58 -2.83 35.07
CA ASN A 490 -25.81 -1.60 34.83
C ASN A 490 -24.29 -1.84 34.85
N ASN A 491 -23.86 -3.07 34.59
CA ASN A 491 -22.45 -3.47 34.63
C ASN A 491 -21.72 -3.30 33.30
N VAL A 492 -22.18 -2.48 32.36
CA VAL A 492 -21.46 -2.19 31.11
C VAL A 492 -21.48 -0.70 30.86
N ALA A 493 -20.33 -0.10 30.54
CA ALA A 493 -20.28 1.32 30.16
C ALA A 493 -19.15 1.58 29.18
N TYR A 494 -19.24 2.71 28.49
CA TYR A 494 -18.17 3.26 27.65
C TYR A 494 -17.45 4.38 28.38
N PHE A 495 -16.14 4.42 28.19
CA PHE A 495 -15.24 5.40 28.79
C PHE A 495 -14.40 6.02 27.68
N LYS A 496 -14.09 7.30 27.86
CA LYS A 496 -13.17 8.05 27.00
C LYS A 496 -11.88 8.31 27.74
N VAL A 497 -10.80 8.27 26.98
CA VAL A 497 -9.44 8.63 27.39
C VAL A 497 -8.98 9.73 26.44
N GLU A 498 -8.50 10.82 27.02
CA GLU A 498 -7.92 11.96 26.31
C GLU A 498 -6.47 12.15 26.76
N ALA A 499 -5.72 12.90 25.95
CA ALA A 499 -4.35 13.23 26.26
C ALA A 499 -4.24 13.92 27.65
N GLY A 500 -3.43 13.37 28.55
CA GLY A 500 -3.17 13.89 29.88
C GLY A 500 -4.31 13.75 30.89
N ALA A 501 -5.37 13.00 30.57
CA ALA A 501 -6.56 12.85 31.41
C ALA A 501 -6.80 11.40 31.86
N ALA A 502 -7.34 11.23 33.08
CA ALA A 502 -7.84 9.94 33.54
C ALA A 502 -9.09 9.53 32.74
N PRO A 503 -9.37 8.22 32.57
CA PRO A 503 -10.59 7.78 31.91
C PRO A 503 -11.83 8.33 32.61
N PHE A 504 -12.76 8.87 31.83
CA PHE A 504 -14.05 9.29 32.32
C PHE A 504 -15.19 8.54 31.64
N ARG A 505 -16.29 8.35 32.37
CA ARG A 505 -17.46 7.61 31.89
C ARG A 505 -18.24 8.46 30.88
N LEU A 506 -18.47 7.93 29.69
CA LEU A 506 -19.34 8.55 28.68
C LEU A 506 -20.80 8.22 28.95
N PHE A 507 -21.14 6.93 28.94
CA PHE A 507 -22.50 6.45 29.15
C PHE A 507 -22.56 4.96 29.49
N GLY A 508 -23.64 4.53 30.15
CA GLY A 508 -23.96 3.14 30.44
C GLY A 508 -25.41 2.97 30.91
N PRO A 509 -25.92 1.73 30.98
CA PRO A 509 -27.27 1.49 31.47
C PRO A 509 -27.49 2.05 32.88
N GLY A 510 -28.71 2.54 33.12
CA GLY A 510 -29.11 3.28 34.31
C GLY A 510 -28.99 4.80 34.16
N ASP A 511 -28.34 5.30 33.11
CA ASP A 511 -28.23 6.75 32.88
C ASP A 511 -29.58 7.35 32.45
N SER A 512 -29.93 8.50 33.03
CA SER A 512 -31.06 9.31 32.60
C SER A 512 -30.74 10.06 31.31
N LEU A 513 -31.58 9.87 30.30
CA LEU A 513 -31.45 10.39 28.95
C LEU A 513 -32.44 11.54 28.74
N ASN A 514 -32.21 12.68 29.41
CA ASN A 514 -33.15 13.81 29.37
C ASN A 514 -33.25 14.47 28.00
N SER A 515 -32.27 14.25 27.11
CA SER A 515 -32.29 14.71 25.72
C SER A 515 -33.33 14.01 24.84
N ILE A 516 -33.97 12.95 25.33
CA ILE A 516 -34.81 12.02 24.56
C ILE A 516 -36.22 11.90 25.15
N GLY A 517 -36.40 12.50 26.32
CA GLY A 517 -37.62 12.54 27.13
C GLY A 517 -37.28 12.69 28.61
N SER A 518 -38.14 13.35 29.36
CA SER A 518 -38.00 13.46 30.82
C SER A 518 -38.04 12.07 31.46
N ASP A 519 -37.09 11.75 32.34
CA ASP A 519 -37.01 10.50 33.10
C ASP A 519 -36.88 9.21 32.26
N VAL A 520 -36.47 9.31 31.00
CA VAL A 520 -36.15 8.13 30.18
C VAL A 520 -34.81 7.55 30.64
N VAL A 521 -34.74 6.23 30.83
CA VAL A 521 -33.54 5.55 31.34
C VAL A 521 -32.97 4.60 30.29
N LEU A 522 -31.65 4.63 30.12
CA LEU A 522 -30.91 3.70 29.26
C LEU A 522 -30.95 2.29 29.87
N GLN A 523 -31.51 1.29 29.16
CA GLN A 523 -31.54 -0.10 29.65
C GLN A 523 -30.33 -0.91 29.20
N THR A 524 -29.92 -0.80 27.93
CA THR A 524 -28.81 -1.60 27.39
C THR A 524 -28.23 -0.93 26.16
N ILE A 525 -26.92 -1.05 25.98
CA ILE A 525 -26.24 -0.64 24.74
C ILE A 525 -26.14 -1.87 23.85
N ARG A 526 -26.78 -1.82 22.68
CA ARG A 526 -26.90 -2.96 21.75
C ARG A 526 -25.70 -3.01 20.79
N ASP A 527 -25.26 -1.86 20.30
CA ASP A 527 -24.06 -1.68 19.47
C ASP A 527 -23.56 -0.24 19.60
N ALA A 528 -22.27 0.00 19.37
CA ALA A 528 -21.72 1.34 19.36
C ALA A 528 -20.51 1.45 18.43
N SER A 529 -20.31 2.64 17.89
CA SER A 529 -19.24 2.94 16.95
C SER A 529 -18.59 4.28 17.28
N GLN A 530 -17.27 4.37 17.17
CA GLN A 530 -16.53 5.62 17.36
C GLN A 530 -16.38 6.37 16.04
N GLY A 531 -16.55 7.69 16.04
CA GLY A 531 -16.27 8.52 14.87
C GLY A 531 -14.78 8.75 14.67
N ARG A 532 -14.43 9.34 13.52
CA ARG A 532 -13.03 9.60 13.16
C ARG A 532 -12.49 10.87 13.79
N GLY A 533 -13.32 11.86 14.12
CA GLY A 533 -12.94 13.18 14.61
C GLY A 533 -14.02 13.76 15.55
N GLY A 534 -14.74 14.80 15.13
CA GLY A 534 -15.55 15.66 16.04
C GLY A 534 -16.78 15.02 16.70
N LEU A 535 -17.43 14.05 16.02
CA LEU A 535 -18.43 13.18 16.65
C LEU A 535 -17.71 11.98 17.27
N GLU A 536 -17.82 11.83 18.58
CA GLU A 536 -17.05 10.80 19.28
C GLU A 536 -17.66 9.42 19.11
N MET A 537 -18.97 9.30 19.29
CA MET A 537 -19.64 8.01 19.25
C MET A 537 -21.10 8.11 18.79
N ALA A 538 -21.56 7.02 18.17
CA ALA A 538 -22.96 6.70 18.00
C ALA A 538 -23.28 5.33 18.60
N ALA A 539 -24.44 5.18 19.24
CA ALA A 539 -24.85 3.94 19.89
C ALA A 539 -26.29 3.56 19.59
N SER A 540 -26.53 2.30 19.19
CA SER A 540 -27.85 1.70 19.16
C SER A 540 -28.20 1.18 20.55
N VAL A 541 -29.36 1.57 21.08
CA VAL A 541 -29.71 1.34 22.49
C VAL A 541 -31.11 0.76 22.68
N ALA A 542 -31.30 0.08 23.83
CA ALA A 542 -32.60 -0.23 24.42
C ALA A 542 -32.89 0.72 25.58
N LEU A 543 -34.14 1.14 25.71
CA LEU A 543 -34.65 2.03 26.74
C LEU A 543 -35.48 1.24 27.77
N GLN A 544 -35.45 1.68 29.02
CA GLN A 544 -36.13 0.96 30.10
C GLN A 544 -37.64 1.20 30.05
N LYS A 545 -38.40 0.12 29.80
CA LYS A 545 -39.88 0.15 29.82
C LYS A 545 -40.41 0.71 31.14
N GLY A 546 -41.38 1.62 31.03
CA GLY A 546 -41.99 2.31 32.16
C GLY A 546 -41.21 3.53 32.68
N SER A 547 -39.99 3.80 32.18
CA SER A 547 -39.27 5.05 32.47
C SER A 547 -39.71 6.15 31.49
N GLY A 548 -39.94 7.38 31.94
CA GLY A 548 -40.18 8.53 31.06
C GLY A 548 -41.18 8.34 29.90
N GLY A 549 -42.24 7.54 30.09
CA GLY A 549 -43.20 7.20 29.03
C GLY A 549 -42.71 6.18 27.98
N VAL A 550 -41.66 5.41 28.28
CA VAL A 550 -41.18 4.31 27.41
C VAL A 550 -42.16 3.12 27.46
N LEU A 551 -42.72 2.81 26.29
CA LEU A 551 -43.62 1.71 25.99
C LEU A 551 -42.91 0.70 25.06
N PRO A 552 -43.40 -0.55 24.90
CA PRO A 552 -42.82 -1.52 23.98
C PRO A 552 -42.63 -1.04 22.54
N GLU A 553 -43.46 -0.10 22.09
CA GLU A 553 -43.44 0.49 20.75
C GLU A 553 -42.53 1.72 20.61
N ASN A 554 -41.75 2.08 21.64
CA ASN A 554 -40.77 3.17 21.59
C ASN A 554 -39.53 2.89 22.48
N ASP A 555 -39.16 1.61 22.60
CA ASP A 555 -38.14 1.11 23.53
C ASP A 555 -36.72 1.07 22.95
N SER A 556 -36.51 1.66 21.77
CA SER A 556 -35.21 1.69 21.10
C SER A 556 -34.90 3.05 20.45
N GLY A 557 -33.61 3.28 20.17
CA GLY A 557 -33.14 4.52 19.53
C GLY A 557 -31.65 4.52 19.23
N ILE A 558 -31.19 5.62 18.61
CA ILE A 558 -29.77 5.88 18.30
C ILE A 558 -29.31 7.11 19.06
N LEU A 559 -28.30 6.97 19.92
CA LEU A 559 -27.70 8.06 20.68
C LEU A 559 -26.45 8.60 19.98
N PHE A 560 -26.30 9.92 19.94
CA PHE A 560 -25.08 10.60 19.49
C PHE A 560 -24.34 11.23 20.67
N TYR A 561 -23.02 11.15 20.64
CA TYR A 561 -22.13 11.74 21.65
C TYR A 561 -21.15 12.70 20.97
N PRO A 562 -21.42 14.01 20.98
CA PRO A 562 -20.49 15.02 20.48
C PRO A 562 -19.50 15.42 21.59
N GLY A 563 -18.22 15.07 21.45
CA GLY A 563 -17.06 15.82 21.98
C GLY A 563 -16.84 16.04 23.48
N GLY A 564 -17.88 16.09 24.31
CA GLY A 564 -17.83 16.69 25.65
C GLY A 564 -18.49 15.84 26.74
N ALA A 565 -18.02 16.03 27.98
CA ALA A 565 -18.59 15.37 29.15
C ALA A 565 -20.03 15.86 29.41
N GLY A 566 -21.01 14.97 29.24
CA GLY A 566 -22.38 15.16 29.73
C GLY A 566 -23.44 15.17 28.63
N GLN A 567 -24.36 14.20 28.74
CA GLN A 567 -25.61 14.02 28.00
C GLN A 567 -25.43 13.93 26.47
N GLY A 568 -25.62 12.73 25.90
CA GLY A 568 -25.73 12.56 24.45
C GLY A 568 -26.77 13.54 23.89
N VAL A 569 -26.37 14.34 22.91
CA VAL A 569 -27.20 15.41 22.39
C VAL A 569 -28.15 14.82 21.37
N ALA A 570 -29.43 14.77 21.76
CA ALA A 570 -30.65 14.64 20.97
C ALA A 570 -30.67 13.47 19.94
N PRO A 571 -31.45 12.41 20.21
CA PRO A 571 -31.44 11.18 19.42
C PRO A 571 -32.69 10.95 18.58
N ILE A 572 -32.53 10.01 17.66
CA ILE A 572 -33.62 9.38 16.93
C ILE A 572 -34.23 8.32 17.84
N ARG A 573 -35.54 8.39 18.06
CA ARG A 573 -36.27 7.46 18.91
C ARG A 573 -37.37 6.75 18.13
N GLU A 574 -37.55 5.48 18.43
CA GLU A 574 -38.66 4.69 17.92
C GLU A 574 -40.01 5.33 18.27
N GLY A 575 -40.96 5.32 17.34
CA GLY A 575 -42.32 5.82 17.54
C GLY A 575 -42.46 7.35 17.61
N VAL A 576 -41.38 8.11 17.39
CA VAL A 576 -41.42 9.57 17.25
C VAL A 576 -41.54 9.94 15.77
N ASP A 577 -42.43 10.88 15.45
CA ASP A 577 -42.67 11.34 14.08
C ASP A 577 -41.50 12.20 13.64
N GLU A 578 -40.53 11.56 12.97
CA GLU A 578 -39.35 12.22 12.43
C GLU A 578 -39.61 12.53 10.94
N PRO A 579 -39.44 13.79 10.49
CA PRO A 579 -39.58 14.11 9.07
C PRO A 579 -38.50 13.38 8.26
N LEU A 580 -38.91 12.35 7.52
CA LEU A 580 -38.04 11.60 6.61
C LEU A 580 -37.91 12.34 5.28
N ASP A 581 -36.69 12.72 4.88
CA ASP A 581 -36.45 13.21 3.53
C ASP A 581 -36.49 12.04 2.53
N ASN A 582 -37.62 11.95 1.82
CA ASN A 582 -37.93 10.90 0.85
C ASN A 582 -37.27 11.10 -0.54
N ARG A 583 -36.10 11.75 -0.63
CA ARG A 583 -35.33 11.84 -1.88
C ARG A 583 -36.12 12.54 -3.00
N GLY A 584 -36.75 13.69 -2.71
CA GLY A 584 -37.33 14.57 -3.73
C GLY A 584 -38.82 14.39 -4.08
N GLY A 585 -39.70 14.20 -3.08
CA GLY A 585 -41.11 14.63 -3.20
C GLY A 585 -42.18 13.58 -3.55
N GLY A 586 -41.87 12.28 -3.53
CA GLY A 586 -42.90 11.25 -3.60
C GLY A 586 -43.50 10.93 -2.23
N THR A 587 -44.83 10.94 -2.11
CA THR A 587 -45.53 10.34 -0.95
C THR A 587 -45.30 8.83 -0.97
N SER A 588 -44.31 8.34 -0.22
CA SER A 588 -44.19 6.92 0.08
C SER A 588 -45.43 6.48 0.88
N PRO A 589 -46.11 5.37 0.52
CA PRO A 589 -47.29 4.89 1.24
C PRO A 589 -47.00 4.33 2.65
N ILE A 590 -45.73 4.31 3.07
CA ILE A 590 -45.26 3.81 4.36
C ILE A 590 -44.95 5.02 5.23
N GLY A 591 -45.61 5.13 6.39
CA GLY A 591 -45.55 6.31 7.26
C GLY A 591 -44.14 6.73 7.70
N ASN A 592 -44.02 7.98 8.18
CA ASN A 592 -42.75 8.60 8.58
C ASN A 592 -42.20 8.12 9.93
N LEU A 593 -42.92 7.23 10.62
CA LEU A 593 -42.58 6.78 11.97
C LEU A 593 -41.58 5.61 11.93
N LEU A 594 -40.41 5.80 12.53
CA LEU A 594 -39.42 4.74 12.73
C LEU A 594 -39.91 3.73 13.78
N GLY A 595 -39.75 2.44 13.48
CA GLY A 595 -39.99 1.32 14.39
C GLY A 595 -38.69 0.81 15.03
N GLU A 596 -38.69 -0.44 15.49
CA GLU A 596 -37.56 -1.05 16.21
C GLU A 596 -36.22 -0.91 15.47
N PHE A 597 -35.21 -0.41 16.19
CA PHE A 597 -33.84 -0.28 15.70
C PHE A 597 -33.07 -1.60 15.80
N VAL A 598 -32.35 -1.93 14.73
CA VAL A 598 -31.45 -3.07 14.74
C VAL A 598 -30.23 -2.76 15.63
N PRO A 599 -29.66 -3.77 16.33
CA PRO A 599 -28.39 -3.70 17.05
C PRO A 599 -27.16 -3.43 16.16
N ARG A 600 -27.21 -2.43 15.26
CA ARG A 600 -26.14 -2.06 14.34
C ARG A 600 -26.14 -0.55 14.10
N VAL A 601 -25.00 0.08 14.31
CA VAL A 601 -24.77 1.50 14.00
C VAL A 601 -23.38 1.71 13.39
N SER A 602 -23.28 2.50 12.33
CA SER A 602 -22.00 2.81 11.66
C SER A 602 -21.77 4.32 11.68
N LEU A 603 -20.59 4.74 12.14
CA LEU A 603 -20.13 6.12 12.15
C LEU A 603 -18.73 6.19 11.50
N PRO A 604 -18.64 5.98 10.18
CA PRO A 604 -17.36 5.93 9.47
C PRO A 604 -16.76 7.32 9.21
N ALA A 605 -17.59 8.37 9.22
CA ALA A 605 -17.24 9.78 9.04
C ALA A 605 -17.97 10.67 10.06
N ASP A 606 -17.45 11.86 10.32
CA ASP A 606 -17.81 12.68 11.50
C ASP A 606 -19.16 13.42 11.42
N GLN A 607 -20.00 13.08 10.45
CA GLN A 607 -21.25 13.79 10.19
C GLN A 607 -22.47 12.88 10.03
N PHE A 608 -22.29 11.67 9.50
CA PHE A 608 -23.40 10.77 9.17
C PHE A 608 -23.33 9.49 9.97
N VAL A 609 -24.44 9.18 10.65
CA VAL A 609 -24.64 7.88 11.28
C VAL A 609 -25.57 7.06 10.42
N HIS A 610 -25.12 5.86 10.06
CA HIS A 610 -25.90 4.90 9.30
C HIS A 610 -26.44 3.81 10.23
N PHE A 611 -27.71 3.47 10.05
CA PHE A 611 -28.40 2.49 10.88
C PHE A 611 -29.52 1.80 10.10
N SER A 612 -29.98 0.67 10.62
CA SER A 612 -31.16 -0.03 10.12
C SER A 612 -32.28 0.01 11.15
N ALA A 613 -33.51 0.22 10.68
CA ALA A 613 -34.70 0.23 11.53
C ALA A 613 -35.93 -0.33 10.79
N ALA A 614 -36.91 -0.80 11.55
CA ALA A 614 -38.25 -0.99 11.04
C ALA A 614 -38.93 0.37 10.76
N LEU A 615 -40.02 0.37 9.99
CA LEU A 615 -40.95 1.49 9.89
C LEU A 615 -42.30 1.05 10.44
N GLN A 616 -43.07 1.96 11.04
CA GLN A 616 -44.36 1.60 11.64
C GLN A 616 -45.33 1.06 10.56
N GLY A 617 -45.95 -0.09 10.82
CA GLY A 617 -46.80 -0.85 9.89
C GLY A 617 -46.48 -2.35 9.91
N ASP A 618 -46.67 -3.08 8.80
CA ASP A 618 -46.38 -4.53 8.74
C ASP A 618 -44.85 -4.80 8.85
N PRO A 619 -44.36 -5.42 9.93
CA PRO A 619 -42.93 -5.71 10.12
C PRO A 619 -42.32 -6.61 9.04
N SER A 620 -43.17 -7.32 8.30
CA SER A 620 -42.76 -8.18 7.19
C SER A 620 -42.52 -7.42 5.89
N THR A 621 -42.83 -6.13 5.81
CA THR A 621 -42.57 -5.28 4.63
C THR A 621 -41.87 -3.97 4.96
N ASN A 622 -41.89 -3.53 6.22
CA ASN A 622 -41.48 -2.18 6.61
C ASN A 622 -40.13 -2.16 7.33
N PHE A 623 -39.04 -2.25 6.56
CA PHE A 623 -37.67 -2.21 7.09
C PHE A 623 -36.76 -1.45 6.13
N GLY A 624 -35.81 -0.67 6.63
CA GLY A 624 -34.89 0.07 5.78
C GLY A 624 -33.52 0.33 6.41
N VAL A 625 -32.62 0.84 5.56
CA VAL A 625 -31.34 1.43 5.91
C VAL A 625 -31.47 2.94 5.76
N PHE A 626 -31.00 3.66 6.77
CA PHE A 626 -31.13 5.10 6.90
C PHE A 626 -29.76 5.70 7.22
N ARG A 627 -29.61 6.99 6.94
CA ARG A 627 -28.57 7.82 7.51
C ARG A 627 -29.18 9.00 8.22
N ALA A 628 -28.49 9.50 9.24
CA ALA A 628 -28.89 10.71 9.92
C ALA A 628 -27.71 11.66 10.16
N LEU A 629 -28.02 12.95 10.09
CA LEU A 629 -27.16 14.01 10.60
C LEU A 629 -27.32 14.14 12.12
N PHE A 630 -26.29 14.67 12.78
CA PHE A 630 -26.38 15.11 14.18
C PHE A 630 -27.43 16.24 14.38
N THR A 631 -27.87 16.89 13.29
CA THR A 631 -28.96 17.88 13.27
C THR A 631 -30.37 17.26 13.22
N HIS A 632 -30.48 15.92 13.22
CA HIS A 632 -31.72 15.12 13.14
C HIS A 632 -32.34 14.93 11.76
N ASP A 633 -31.72 15.43 10.69
CA ASP A 633 -32.23 15.13 9.35
C ASP A 633 -31.97 13.66 9.01
N ILE A 634 -33.04 12.91 8.78
CA ILE A 634 -33.00 11.48 8.46
C ILE A 634 -33.27 11.29 6.96
N PHE A 635 -32.33 10.61 6.31
CA PHE A 635 -32.40 10.27 4.90
C PHE A 635 -32.57 8.76 4.73
N VAL A 636 -33.40 8.40 3.77
CA VAL A 636 -33.68 7.01 3.42
C VAL A 636 -32.68 6.54 2.37
N GLU A 637 -31.92 5.49 2.64
CA GLU A 637 -30.96 4.93 1.69
C GLU A 637 -31.54 3.77 0.89
N ALA A 638 -32.22 2.84 1.56
CA ALA A 638 -32.90 1.72 0.91
C ALA A 638 -34.02 1.18 1.80
N ARG A 639 -35.17 0.83 1.22
CA ARG A 639 -36.24 0.14 1.95
C ARG A 639 -36.58 -1.20 1.33
N ARG A 640 -36.98 -2.13 2.18
CA ARG A 640 -37.56 -3.40 1.76
C ARG A 640 -38.80 -3.13 0.89
N GLY A 641 -38.92 -3.87 -0.20
CA GLY A 641 -39.99 -3.66 -1.19
C GLY A 641 -39.73 -2.56 -2.21
N GLU A 642 -38.72 -1.70 -2.02
CA GLU A 642 -38.27 -0.78 -3.08
C GLU A 642 -37.44 -1.54 -4.13
N VAL A 643 -37.42 -1.01 -5.35
CA VAL A 643 -36.62 -1.53 -6.46
C VAL A 643 -35.13 -1.47 -6.08
N ALA A 644 -34.46 -2.61 -6.17
CA ALA A 644 -33.02 -2.73 -6.01
C ALA A 644 -32.33 -2.34 -7.32
N GLY A 645 -31.86 -1.10 -7.39
CA GLY A 645 -31.25 -0.51 -8.58
C GLY A 645 -30.06 -1.29 -9.13
N GLY A 646 -29.86 -1.20 -10.44
CA GLY A 646 -28.72 -1.79 -11.15
C GLY A 646 -28.88 -3.27 -11.47
N LEU A 647 -30.06 -3.85 -11.21
CA LEU A 647 -30.35 -5.26 -11.41
C LEU A 647 -31.42 -5.48 -12.47
N ALA A 648 -31.15 -6.39 -13.41
CA ALA A 648 -32.12 -6.75 -14.45
C ALA A 648 -33.41 -7.34 -13.85
N GLY A 649 -34.55 -6.89 -14.40
CA GLY A 649 -35.90 -7.34 -13.99
C GLY A 649 -36.45 -6.63 -12.76
N ASP A 650 -35.84 -5.51 -12.37
CA ASP A 650 -36.25 -4.63 -11.26
C ASP A 650 -36.66 -5.38 -9.99
N PRO A 651 -35.80 -6.29 -9.47
CA PRO A 651 -36.11 -7.03 -8.26
C PRO A 651 -36.19 -6.06 -7.06
N LEU A 652 -36.92 -6.45 -6.03
CA LEU A 652 -37.13 -5.64 -4.84
C LEU A 652 -36.16 -6.03 -3.73
N PHE A 653 -35.78 -5.09 -2.88
CA PHE A 653 -35.05 -5.38 -1.64
C PHE A 653 -35.88 -6.29 -0.72
N ARG A 654 -35.25 -7.33 -0.19
CA ARG A 654 -35.88 -8.30 0.73
C ARG A 654 -35.34 -8.20 2.15
N SER A 655 -34.02 -8.09 2.34
CA SER A 655 -33.40 -7.99 3.66
C SER A 655 -32.01 -7.35 3.58
N PHE A 656 -31.56 -6.73 4.68
CA PHE A 656 -30.25 -6.07 4.76
C PHE A 656 -29.36 -6.78 5.79
N PHE A 657 -28.20 -7.26 5.34
CA PHE A 657 -27.25 -8.00 6.19
C PHE A 657 -26.38 -7.09 7.03
N SER A 658 -25.81 -6.06 6.42
CA SER A 658 -25.02 -5.02 7.09
C SER A 658 -24.83 -3.82 6.17
N GLU A 659 -24.38 -2.73 6.78
CA GLU A 659 -24.24 -1.40 6.21
C GLU A 659 -23.00 -0.70 6.78
N THR A 660 -22.32 0.05 5.93
CA THR A 660 -21.25 0.99 6.26
C THR A 660 -21.31 2.14 5.26
N ALA A 661 -20.42 3.12 5.36
CA ALA A 661 -20.42 4.25 4.44
C ALA A 661 -19.05 4.91 4.34
N ILE A 662 -18.87 5.75 3.33
CA ILE A 662 -17.87 6.81 3.31
C ILE A 662 -18.61 8.13 3.12
N ASP A 663 -18.45 9.04 4.08
CA ASP A 663 -19.22 10.28 4.15
C ASP A 663 -20.74 10.03 4.03
N ALA A 664 -21.39 10.58 2.99
CA ALA A 664 -22.83 10.40 2.74
C ALA A 664 -23.15 9.19 1.84
N VAL A 665 -22.16 8.39 1.43
CA VAL A 665 -22.33 7.31 0.44
C VAL A 665 -22.39 5.96 1.17
N PRO A 666 -23.57 5.34 1.30
CA PRO A 666 -23.69 4.02 1.92
C PRO A 666 -23.11 2.91 1.03
N ILE A 667 -22.71 1.83 1.70
CA ILE A 667 -22.42 0.55 1.10
C ILE A 667 -23.27 -0.48 1.83
N ILE A 668 -24.13 -1.16 1.09
CA ILE A 668 -25.17 -2.03 1.64
C ILE A 668 -25.02 -3.42 1.05
N ARG A 669 -25.07 -4.43 1.91
CA ARG A 669 -25.20 -5.83 1.50
C ARG A 669 -26.63 -6.30 1.75
N ALA A 670 -27.34 -6.70 0.69
CA ALA A 670 -28.75 -7.05 0.79
C ALA A 670 -29.11 -8.32 0.02
N THR A 671 -30.23 -8.95 0.41
CA THR A 671 -30.93 -9.90 -0.46
C THR A 671 -32.02 -9.21 -1.25
N VAL A 672 -32.32 -9.78 -2.42
CA VAL A 672 -33.38 -9.31 -3.33
C VAL A 672 -34.39 -10.41 -3.61
N VAL A 673 -35.57 -10.03 -4.08
CA VAL A 673 -36.67 -10.92 -4.47
C VAL A 673 -37.43 -10.34 -5.67
N GLY A 674 -37.95 -11.19 -6.54
CA GLY A 674 -38.71 -10.73 -7.71
C GLY A 674 -38.58 -11.71 -8.88
N PRO A 675 -39.14 -11.34 -10.04
CA PRO A 675 -39.02 -12.12 -11.27
C PRO A 675 -37.55 -12.43 -11.59
N GLY A 676 -37.24 -13.68 -11.94
CA GLY A 676 -35.88 -14.11 -12.28
C GLY A 676 -34.89 -14.22 -11.11
N VAL A 677 -35.28 -13.87 -9.88
CA VAL A 677 -34.45 -14.06 -8.68
C VAL A 677 -34.58 -15.48 -8.16
N ARG A 678 -33.43 -16.15 -8.00
CA ARG A 678 -33.26 -17.51 -7.49
C ARG A 678 -32.20 -17.50 -6.39
N GLY A 679 -32.05 -18.62 -5.66
CA GLY A 679 -31.01 -18.74 -4.63
C GLY A 679 -29.56 -18.55 -5.15
N ALA A 680 -29.34 -18.61 -6.47
CA ALA A 680 -28.05 -18.37 -7.10
C ALA A 680 -27.73 -16.89 -7.36
N ASN A 681 -28.72 -15.98 -7.32
CA ASN A 681 -28.55 -14.56 -7.64
C ASN A 681 -29.39 -13.61 -6.74
N ASN A 682 -29.68 -14.05 -5.52
CA ASN A 682 -30.54 -13.35 -4.57
C ASN A 682 -29.78 -12.44 -3.60
N GLU A 683 -28.51 -12.14 -3.84
CA GLU A 683 -27.66 -11.34 -2.95
C GLU A 683 -26.80 -10.39 -3.78
N ALA A 684 -26.66 -9.14 -3.32
CA ALA A 684 -25.87 -8.12 -3.99
C ALA A 684 -25.25 -7.12 -2.99
N LEU A 685 -24.19 -6.46 -3.45
CA LEU A 685 -23.63 -5.26 -2.85
C LEU A 685 -24.11 -4.03 -3.63
N PHE A 686 -24.44 -2.97 -2.89
CA PHE A 686 -25.01 -1.73 -3.40
C PHE A 686 -24.26 -0.52 -2.85
N THR A 687 -24.15 0.53 -3.66
CA THR A 687 -23.63 1.85 -3.25
C THR A 687 -24.22 2.95 -4.12
N GLY A 688 -24.15 4.21 -3.69
CA GLY A 688 -24.64 5.36 -4.45
C GLY A 688 -24.96 6.56 -3.57
N ASN A 689 -25.03 7.76 -4.14
CA ASN A 689 -25.45 8.97 -3.44
C ASN A 689 -26.94 9.22 -3.72
N GLY A 690 -27.80 9.07 -2.70
CA GLY A 690 -29.26 9.21 -2.82
C GLY A 690 -29.97 7.90 -3.21
N PHE A 691 -29.67 7.35 -4.39
CA PHE A 691 -30.18 6.02 -4.79
C PHE A 691 -29.04 5.03 -4.91
N VAL A 692 -29.16 3.92 -4.18
CA VAL A 692 -28.16 2.85 -4.23
C VAL A 692 -28.35 1.99 -5.48
N GLN A 693 -27.23 1.66 -6.13
CA GLN A 693 -27.15 0.82 -7.32
C GLN A 693 -26.26 -0.39 -7.02
N SER A 694 -26.60 -1.55 -7.59
CA SER A 694 -25.76 -2.73 -7.44
C SER A 694 -24.48 -2.59 -8.26
N PHE A 695 -23.34 -2.90 -7.64
CA PHE A 695 -22.04 -2.98 -8.34
C PHE A 695 -21.47 -4.41 -8.38
N ALA A 696 -22.04 -5.34 -7.60
CA ALA A 696 -21.70 -6.75 -7.63
C ALA A 696 -22.87 -7.59 -7.15
N ARG A 697 -23.26 -8.62 -7.93
CA ARG A 697 -24.33 -9.55 -7.57
C ARG A 697 -23.82 -10.99 -7.56
N LYS A 698 -24.36 -11.77 -6.64
CA LYS A 698 -24.19 -13.22 -6.65
C LYS A 698 -24.65 -13.79 -8.01
N GLY A 699 -23.87 -14.71 -8.55
CA GLY A 699 -24.09 -15.31 -9.87
C GLY A 699 -23.42 -14.56 -11.03
N ASP A 700 -23.01 -13.29 -10.84
CA ASP A 700 -22.29 -12.56 -11.87
C ASP A 700 -20.86 -13.07 -12.02
N GLU A 701 -20.31 -12.92 -13.23
CA GLU A 701 -18.92 -13.23 -13.54
C GLU A 701 -18.06 -11.96 -13.36
N PRO A 702 -17.15 -11.90 -12.37
CA PRO A 702 -16.31 -10.72 -12.11
C PRO A 702 -15.39 -10.34 -13.26
N ASP A 703 -14.86 -11.34 -13.98
CA ASP A 703 -13.92 -11.17 -15.08
C ASP A 703 -14.20 -12.23 -16.15
N PRO A 704 -15.23 -12.03 -16.99
CA PRO A 704 -15.60 -13.00 -18.02
C PRO A 704 -14.51 -13.20 -19.08
N ALA A 705 -13.63 -12.20 -19.27
CA ALA A 705 -12.57 -12.24 -20.27
C ALA A 705 -11.36 -13.03 -19.79
N GLY A 706 -10.95 -12.84 -18.52
CA GLY A 706 -9.80 -13.53 -17.92
C GLY A 706 -10.15 -14.88 -17.28
N GLU A 707 -11.32 -14.99 -16.67
CA GLU A 707 -11.77 -16.16 -15.89
C GLU A 707 -13.20 -16.60 -16.26
N PRO A 708 -13.46 -17.00 -17.52
CA PRO A 708 -14.81 -17.30 -17.99
C PRO A 708 -15.48 -18.42 -17.18
N GLY A 709 -16.69 -18.16 -16.70
CA GLY A 709 -17.48 -19.10 -15.90
C GLY A 709 -17.15 -19.12 -14.41
N VAL A 710 -16.25 -18.27 -13.92
CA VAL A 710 -16.08 -18.02 -12.47
C VAL A 710 -17.15 -17.03 -12.04
N THR A 711 -17.90 -17.35 -10.98
CA THR A 711 -19.04 -16.53 -10.52
C THR A 711 -18.96 -16.22 -9.04
N TYR A 712 -19.57 -15.11 -8.62
CA TYR A 712 -19.75 -14.80 -7.19
C TYR A 712 -20.75 -15.78 -6.55
N ARG A 713 -20.31 -16.51 -5.53
CA ARG A 713 -21.16 -17.44 -4.78
C ARG A 713 -21.73 -16.81 -3.50
N ARG A 714 -20.96 -15.93 -2.86
CA ARG A 714 -21.37 -15.24 -1.62
C ARG A 714 -20.40 -14.09 -1.32
N PHE A 715 -20.90 -12.97 -0.84
CA PHE A 715 -20.04 -11.91 -0.30
C PHE A 715 -19.69 -12.23 1.16
N LEU A 716 -18.44 -12.03 1.56
CA LEU A 716 -18.00 -12.30 2.92
C LEU A 716 -17.91 -11.00 3.72
N GLN A 717 -17.18 -10.03 3.16
CA GLN A 717 -16.84 -8.79 3.84
C GLN A 717 -16.68 -7.64 2.85
N PHE A 718 -16.85 -6.39 3.30
CA PHE A 718 -16.75 -5.19 2.47
C PHE A 718 -16.38 -3.95 3.29
N TRP A 719 -15.62 -3.04 2.69
CA TRP A 719 -15.18 -1.78 3.26
C TRP A 719 -15.27 -0.67 2.23
N PRO A 720 -15.57 0.57 2.65
CA PRO A 720 -15.22 1.75 1.86
C PRO A 720 -13.69 1.84 1.73
N ALA A 721 -13.21 2.40 0.62
CA ALA A 721 -11.78 2.40 0.29
C ALA A 721 -11.34 3.67 -0.46
N GLY A 722 -11.64 4.85 0.08
CA GLY A 722 -11.25 6.15 -0.46
C GLY A 722 -11.85 6.48 -1.83
N ASN A 723 -12.07 7.77 -2.12
CA ASN A 723 -12.55 8.26 -3.42
C ASN A 723 -13.80 7.54 -4.00
N GLY A 724 -14.65 6.94 -3.16
CA GLY A 724 -15.82 6.18 -3.60
C GLY A 724 -15.56 4.72 -4.00
N GLY A 725 -14.35 4.21 -3.79
CA GLY A 725 -14.01 2.79 -4.01
C GLY A 725 -14.57 1.88 -2.91
N VAL A 726 -14.78 0.60 -3.25
CA VAL A 726 -15.23 -0.44 -2.31
C VAL A 726 -14.33 -1.67 -2.42
N VAL A 727 -13.66 -2.03 -1.33
CA VAL A 727 -12.91 -3.28 -1.24
C VAL A 727 -13.83 -4.35 -0.66
N PHE A 728 -13.95 -5.50 -1.32
CA PHE A 728 -14.80 -6.59 -0.86
C PHE A 728 -14.22 -7.98 -1.09
N LEU A 729 -14.50 -8.87 -0.15
CA LEU A 729 -14.08 -10.27 -0.15
C LEU A 729 -15.27 -11.13 -0.57
N ALA A 730 -15.08 -12.00 -1.56
CA ALA A 730 -16.13 -12.87 -2.08
C ALA A 730 -15.67 -14.34 -2.15
N LYS A 731 -16.60 -15.25 -1.84
CA LYS A 731 -16.50 -16.65 -2.24
C LYS A 731 -16.93 -16.82 -3.68
N LEU A 732 -16.18 -17.62 -4.40
CA LEU A 732 -16.35 -17.90 -5.82
C LEU A 732 -16.92 -19.30 -6.05
N GLY A 733 -17.44 -19.52 -7.25
CA GLY A 733 -17.90 -20.82 -7.73
C GLY A 733 -17.84 -20.88 -9.26
N GLY A 734 -18.28 -22.00 -9.83
CA GLY A 734 -18.27 -22.20 -11.28
C GLY A 734 -16.99 -22.87 -11.78
N ARG A 735 -16.68 -22.66 -13.06
CA ARG A 735 -15.63 -23.42 -13.76
C ARG A 735 -14.25 -23.07 -13.22
N GLY A 736 -13.42 -24.08 -12.96
CA GLY A 736 -12.04 -23.87 -12.48
C GLY A 736 -11.93 -23.44 -11.01
N VAL A 737 -13.04 -23.36 -10.27
CA VAL A 737 -13.06 -23.05 -8.84
C VAL A 737 -13.08 -24.33 -8.01
N SER A 738 -12.21 -24.40 -7.01
CA SER A 738 -12.03 -25.49 -6.05
C SER A 738 -11.84 -24.90 -4.65
N GLY A 739 -11.87 -25.70 -3.60
CA GLY A 739 -11.63 -25.22 -2.23
C GLY A 739 -10.22 -24.67 -1.94
N ARG A 740 -9.34 -24.60 -2.95
CA ARG A 740 -7.99 -23.99 -2.85
C ARG A 740 -7.90 -22.62 -3.53
N ASN A 741 -8.95 -22.21 -4.26
CA ASN A 741 -8.99 -20.97 -5.03
C ASN A 741 -10.40 -20.34 -5.06
N ASP A 742 -11.22 -20.61 -4.05
CA ASP A 742 -12.63 -20.18 -4.00
C ASP A 742 -12.85 -18.90 -3.22
N CYS A 743 -11.81 -18.16 -2.80
CA CYS A 743 -11.94 -16.83 -2.21
C CYS A 743 -11.10 -15.80 -2.97
N ALA A 744 -11.65 -14.61 -3.19
CA ALA A 744 -10.93 -13.51 -3.82
C ALA A 744 -11.33 -12.15 -3.23
N LEU A 745 -10.35 -11.27 -3.18
CA LEU A 745 -10.45 -9.87 -2.81
C LEU A 745 -10.55 -9.02 -4.08
N TYR A 746 -11.54 -8.15 -4.11
CA TYR A 746 -11.81 -7.25 -5.23
C TYR A 746 -11.85 -5.80 -4.76
N LEU A 747 -11.58 -4.91 -5.70
CA LEU A 747 -11.82 -3.48 -5.62
C LEU A 747 -12.87 -3.11 -6.67
N ALA A 748 -14.04 -2.64 -6.24
CA ALA A 748 -14.95 -1.90 -7.08
C ALA A 748 -14.53 -0.44 -7.11
N GLN A 749 -14.28 0.05 -8.31
CA GLN A 749 -13.78 1.39 -8.56
C GLN A 749 -14.95 2.36 -8.79
N PRO A 750 -14.77 3.67 -8.55
CA PRO A 750 -15.82 4.68 -8.74
C PRO A 750 -16.37 4.74 -10.17
N ASN A 751 -15.57 4.35 -11.16
CA ASN A 751 -15.98 4.27 -12.57
C ASN A 751 -16.78 2.99 -12.92
N GLY A 752 -17.10 2.14 -11.92
CA GLY A 752 -17.82 0.89 -12.10
C GLY A 752 -16.95 -0.31 -12.50
N GLN A 753 -15.65 -0.13 -12.73
CA GLN A 753 -14.76 -1.24 -13.05
C GLN A 753 -14.39 -2.06 -11.80
N LEU A 754 -14.28 -3.37 -11.97
CA LEU A 754 -13.81 -4.30 -10.96
C LEU A 754 -12.35 -4.65 -11.19
N LEU A 755 -11.54 -4.62 -10.14
CA LEU A 755 -10.16 -5.10 -10.14
C LEU A 755 -10.02 -6.22 -9.11
N ARG A 756 -9.48 -7.37 -9.53
CA ARG A 756 -9.13 -8.48 -8.62
C ARG A 756 -7.79 -8.16 -7.96
N LEU A 757 -7.81 -7.89 -6.65
CA LEU A 757 -6.62 -7.54 -5.88
C LEU A 757 -5.79 -8.77 -5.50
N LEU A 758 -6.46 -9.82 -5.01
CA LEU A 758 -5.78 -11.04 -4.54
C LEU A 758 -6.75 -12.21 -4.55
N ARG A 759 -6.29 -13.41 -4.92
CA ARG A 759 -7.11 -14.62 -4.90
C ARG A 759 -6.35 -15.80 -4.28
N GLU A 760 -7.08 -16.66 -3.56
CA GLU A 760 -6.53 -17.93 -3.12
C GLU A 760 -6.03 -18.74 -4.34
N GLY A 761 -4.84 -19.32 -4.24
CA GLY A 761 -4.19 -20.02 -5.33
C GLY A 761 -3.35 -19.15 -6.28
N ASP A 762 -3.39 -17.81 -6.14
CA ASP A 762 -2.46 -16.93 -6.85
C ASP A 762 -1.02 -17.27 -6.47
N GLU A 763 -0.11 -17.21 -7.45
CA GLU A 763 1.31 -17.38 -7.19
C GLU A 763 1.84 -16.17 -6.44
N VAL A 764 2.52 -16.41 -5.33
CA VAL A 764 3.27 -15.38 -4.65
C VAL A 764 4.61 -15.30 -5.31
N GLY A 765 4.93 -14.12 -5.83
CA GLY A 765 6.28 -13.80 -6.22
C GLY A 765 7.16 -13.74 -4.97
N ASP A 766 7.66 -14.88 -4.49
CA ASP A 766 8.81 -15.00 -3.59
C ASP A 766 9.68 -16.20 -4.04
N ALA A 767 10.89 -16.35 -3.49
CA ALA A 767 11.91 -17.31 -3.93
C ALA A 767 11.43 -18.78 -3.90
N ASP A 768 10.58 -19.15 -2.95
CA ASP A 768 10.01 -20.49 -2.80
C ASP A 768 8.67 -20.69 -3.54
N ALA A 769 8.22 -19.68 -4.29
CA ALA A 769 7.01 -19.66 -5.13
C ALA A 769 5.75 -20.30 -4.49
N PRO A 770 5.39 -19.96 -3.24
CA PRO A 770 4.17 -20.48 -2.64
C PRO A 770 2.95 -19.86 -3.32
N LYS A 771 1.81 -20.48 -3.09
CA LYS A 771 0.51 -19.93 -3.48
C LYS A 771 -0.18 -19.30 -2.29
N VAL A 772 -0.97 -18.28 -2.56
CA VAL A 772 -1.88 -17.68 -1.57
C VAL A 772 -2.81 -18.79 -1.06
N GLY A 773 -2.78 -19.04 0.24
CA GLY A 773 -3.72 -19.91 0.93
C GLY A 773 -4.97 -19.13 1.31
N SER A 774 -5.47 -19.30 2.53
CA SER A 774 -6.68 -18.61 3.00
C SER A 774 -6.44 -17.12 3.29
N LEU A 775 -7.37 -16.26 2.88
CA LEU A 775 -7.41 -14.85 3.28
C LEU A 775 -7.99 -14.75 4.71
N LEU A 776 -7.13 -14.50 5.70
CA LEU A 776 -7.46 -14.61 7.12
C LEU A 776 -8.00 -13.32 7.73
N ARG A 777 -7.42 -12.18 7.37
CA ARG A 777 -7.76 -10.86 7.92
C ARG A 777 -7.64 -9.80 6.83
N LEU A 778 -8.50 -8.80 6.92
CA LEU A 778 -8.54 -7.64 6.06
C LEU A 778 -8.82 -6.42 6.92
N ALA A 779 -8.03 -5.38 6.74
CA ALA A 779 -8.28 -4.06 7.26
C ALA A 779 -8.14 -3.07 6.11
N VAL A 780 -9.05 -2.12 6.04
CA VAL A 780 -9.04 -1.03 5.07
C VAL A 780 -9.22 0.24 5.85
N ASP A 781 -8.50 1.28 5.48
CA ASP A 781 -8.83 2.63 5.89
C ASP A 781 -9.90 3.22 4.97
N PRO A 782 -11.13 3.44 5.45
CA PRO A 782 -12.19 4.05 4.67
C PRO A 782 -11.85 5.33 3.90
N ALA A 783 -11.02 6.23 4.46
CA ALA A 783 -10.77 7.53 3.85
C ALA A 783 -9.68 7.50 2.77
N SER A 784 -8.53 6.89 3.06
CA SER A 784 -7.42 6.82 2.09
C SER A 784 -7.55 5.65 1.11
N GLY A 785 -8.16 4.54 1.54
CA GLY A 785 -8.14 3.30 0.78
C GLY A 785 -6.83 2.51 0.95
N HIS A 786 -5.96 2.87 1.88
CA HIS A 786 -4.90 1.96 2.32
C HIS A 786 -5.50 0.69 2.90
N TYR A 787 -4.98 -0.47 2.52
CA TYR A 787 -5.48 -1.73 3.00
C TYR A 787 -4.36 -2.71 3.30
N ALA A 788 -4.65 -3.65 4.19
CA ALA A 788 -3.76 -4.72 4.57
C ALA A 788 -4.49 -6.06 4.62
N VAL A 789 -3.81 -7.10 4.17
CA VAL A 789 -4.35 -8.47 4.12
C VAL A 789 -3.38 -9.41 4.80
N VAL A 790 -3.88 -10.28 5.67
CA VAL A 790 -3.11 -11.43 6.16
C VAL A 790 -3.61 -12.68 5.46
N THR A 791 -2.70 -13.44 4.85
CA THR A 791 -3.02 -14.71 4.22
C THR A 791 -2.21 -15.84 4.81
N THR A 792 -2.72 -17.07 4.70
CA THR A 792 -1.82 -18.23 4.75
C THR A 792 -1.12 -18.41 3.41
N LEU A 793 -0.06 -19.20 3.40
CA LEU A 793 0.65 -19.63 2.18
C LEU A 793 0.67 -21.16 2.12
N VAL A 794 0.58 -21.70 0.89
CA VAL A 794 0.62 -23.15 0.62
C VAL A 794 1.66 -23.46 -0.45
N GLY A 795 2.30 -24.63 -0.36
CA GLY A 795 3.27 -25.09 -1.37
C GLY A 795 4.69 -24.54 -1.22
N GLY A 796 4.94 -23.61 -0.31
CA GLY A 796 6.29 -23.10 0.02
C GLY A 796 6.95 -23.78 1.22
N ILE A 797 7.94 -23.09 1.80
CA ILE A 797 8.76 -23.58 2.91
C ILE A 797 7.89 -23.94 4.12
N ARG A 798 8.11 -25.14 4.67
CA ARG A 798 7.42 -25.61 5.88
C ARG A 798 7.75 -24.66 7.04
N GLY A 799 6.72 -23.98 7.53
CA GLY A 799 6.84 -23.05 8.65
C GLY A 799 6.83 -21.58 8.27
N ALA A 800 6.93 -21.20 6.99
CA ALA A 800 6.81 -19.82 6.49
C ALA A 800 5.42 -19.58 5.85
N ASN A 801 4.35 -19.98 6.55
CA ASN A 801 3.02 -20.16 5.97
C ASN A 801 2.05 -19.01 6.24
N LEU A 802 2.55 -17.82 6.59
CA LEU A 802 1.77 -16.60 6.81
C LEU A 802 2.43 -15.45 6.05
N ALA A 803 1.63 -14.62 5.40
CA ALA A 803 2.05 -13.43 4.68
C ALA A 803 1.20 -12.22 5.05
N LEU A 804 1.87 -11.07 5.19
CA LEU A 804 1.26 -9.75 5.31
C LEU A 804 1.43 -9.03 3.97
N TRP A 805 0.32 -8.49 3.48
CA TRP A 805 0.28 -7.72 2.25
C TRP A 805 -0.30 -6.34 2.54
N THR A 806 0.17 -5.32 1.84
CA THR A 806 -0.40 -3.97 1.89
C THR A 806 -0.60 -3.41 0.50
N GLY A 807 -1.57 -2.52 0.33
CA GLY A 807 -1.80 -1.81 -0.92
C GLY A 807 -2.57 -0.52 -0.70
N HIS A 808 -2.82 0.22 -1.79
CA HIS A 808 -3.59 1.46 -1.76
C HIS A 808 -4.60 1.48 -2.90
N ALA A 809 -5.90 1.40 -2.55
CA ALA A 809 -6.99 1.30 -3.51
C ALA A 809 -7.11 2.52 -4.43
N GLY A 810 -6.67 3.69 -3.98
CA GLY A 810 -6.67 4.93 -4.77
C GLY A 810 -5.42 5.20 -5.58
N ALA A 811 -4.41 4.30 -5.59
CA ALA A 811 -3.12 4.57 -6.23
C ALA A 811 -3.23 4.49 -7.77
N GLY A 812 -2.54 5.36 -8.50
CA GLY A 812 -2.60 5.37 -9.96
C GLY A 812 -3.98 5.72 -10.55
N ASN A 813 -4.11 5.58 -11.87
CA ASN A 813 -5.34 5.84 -12.62
C ASN A 813 -6.13 4.55 -12.93
N HIS A 814 -7.35 4.70 -13.48
CA HIS A 814 -8.26 3.57 -13.74
C HIS A 814 -7.97 2.78 -15.03
N THR A 815 -6.91 3.10 -15.77
CA THR A 815 -6.63 2.47 -17.08
C THR A 815 -5.26 1.80 -17.10
N ASP A 816 -4.22 2.54 -16.71
CA ASP A 816 -2.83 2.25 -17.08
C ASP A 816 -1.94 1.94 -15.88
N LEU A 817 -2.36 2.40 -14.70
CA LEU A 817 -1.62 2.27 -13.43
C LEU A 817 -2.38 1.45 -12.39
N GLN A 818 -3.34 0.62 -12.81
CA GLN A 818 -4.10 -0.26 -11.91
C GLN A 818 -3.19 -1.21 -11.11
N ALA A 819 -1.99 -1.53 -11.63
CA ALA A 819 -1.00 -2.35 -10.93
C ALA A 819 -0.57 -1.76 -9.59
N LEU A 820 -0.52 -0.42 -9.46
CA LEU A 820 -0.16 0.26 -8.20
C LEU A 820 -1.20 0.01 -7.08
N ARG A 821 -2.39 -0.47 -7.43
CA ARG A 821 -3.46 -0.80 -6.46
C ARG A 821 -3.37 -2.22 -5.96
N LEU A 822 -2.58 -3.08 -6.62
CA LEU A 822 -2.40 -4.46 -6.21
C LEU A 822 -1.61 -4.54 -4.91
N PRO A 823 -1.87 -5.56 -4.08
CA PRO A 823 -1.18 -5.68 -2.81
C PRO A 823 0.26 -6.18 -3.00
N ALA A 824 1.20 -5.49 -2.38
CA ALA A 824 2.59 -5.91 -2.28
C ALA A 824 2.82 -6.75 -1.02
N LEU A 825 3.67 -7.77 -1.13
CA LEU A 825 4.08 -8.61 0.00
C LEU A 825 5.06 -7.86 0.88
N GLN A 826 4.71 -7.61 2.15
CA GLN A 826 5.55 -6.84 3.07
C GLN A 826 6.37 -7.74 4.01
N MET A 827 5.74 -8.77 4.56
CA MET A 827 6.36 -9.65 5.56
C MET A 827 5.84 -11.08 5.44
N ARG A 828 6.69 -12.05 5.80
CA ARG A 828 6.29 -13.43 6.04
C ARG A 828 6.67 -13.91 7.43
N LYS A 829 6.00 -14.98 7.86
CA LYS A 829 6.53 -15.78 8.95
C LYS A 829 7.89 -16.35 8.53
N GLY A 830 8.89 -16.21 9.40
CA GLY A 830 10.29 -16.53 9.10
C GLY A 830 11.12 -15.31 8.69
N THR A 831 10.50 -14.16 8.42
CA THR A 831 11.24 -12.93 8.11
C THR A 831 12.05 -12.47 9.32
N ALA A 832 13.29 -12.04 9.08
CA ALA A 832 14.12 -11.39 10.09
C ALA A 832 13.63 -9.96 10.35
N TYR A 833 13.60 -9.60 11.63
CA TYR A 833 13.18 -8.31 12.15
C TYR A 833 14.29 -7.78 13.07
N GLN A 834 14.67 -6.52 12.87
CA GLN A 834 15.71 -5.85 13.65
C GLN A 834 15.05 -4.94 14.66
N ARG A 835 15.28 -5.24 15.93
CA ARG A 835 14.85 -4.38 17.03
C ARG A 835 15.66 -3.10 17.03
N ILE A 836 15.10 -2.04 17.61
CA ILE A 836 15.80 -0.77 17.86
C ILE A 836 17.09 -0.99 18.69
N THR A 837 17.12 -2.04 19.53
CA THR A 837 18.30 -2.44 20.31
C THR A 837 19.45 -3.02 19.46
N GLY A 838 19.24 -3.23 18.15
CA GLY A 838 20.18 -3.87 17.24
C GLY A 838 20.06 -5.40 17.19
N GLU A 839 19.30 -6.03 18.10
CA GLU A 839 19.07 -7.48 18.08
C GLU A 839 18.20 -7.88 16.88
N THR A 840 18.63 -8.90 16.14
CA THR A 840 17.83 -9.50 15.07
C THR A 840 17.08 -10.73 15.58
N VAL A 841 15.77 -10.73 15.42
CA VAL A 841 14.87 -11.84 15.77
C VAL A 841 14.07 -12.30 14.57
N VAL A 842 13.52 -13.51 14.64
CA VAL A 842 12.74 -14.10 13.53
C VAL A 842 11.27 -14.09 13.86
N VAL A 843 10.47 -13.61 12.92
CA VAL A 843 9.01 -13.53 13.07
C VAL A 843 8.39 -14.93 13.05
N LYS A 844 7.65 -15.27 14.09
CA LYS A 844 6.94 -16.54 14.22
C LYS A 844 5.46 -16.41 13.85
N SER A 845 4.85 -15.27 14.14
CA SER A 845 3.50 -14.93 13.68
C SER A 845 3.27 -13.44 13.84
N PHE A 846 2.36 -12.90 13.02
CA PHE A 846 1.81 -11.56 13.16
C PHE A 846 0.29 -11.66 13.02
N ALA A 847 -0.41 -10.78 13.71
CA ALA A 847 -1.85 -10.67 13.59
C ALA A 847 -2.31 -9.25 13.89
N PHE A 848 -3.47 -8.92 13.33
CA PHE A 848 -4.23 -7.74 13.70
C PHE A 848 -5.72 -8.09 13.93
N PRO A 849 -6.47 -7.24 14.66
CA PRO A 849 -7.87 -7.48 14.99
C PRO A 849 -8.77 -7.66 13.77
N HIS A 850 -9.87 -8.41 13.93
CA HIS A 850 -10.91 -8.51 12.91
C HIS A 850 -11.85 -7.29 13.02
N THR A 851 -11.87 -6.43 12.01
CA THR A 851 -12.59 -5.14 12.07
C THR A 851 -13.96 -5.15 11.39
N ALA A 852 -14.27 -6.19 10.61
CA ALA A 852 -15.60 -6.39 10.05
C ALA A 852 -16.58 -7.00 11.07
N ASP A 853 -17.83 -6.59 10.98
CA ASP A 853 -18.93 -7.12 11.79
C ASP A 853 -19.39 -8.51 11.34
N ARG A 854 -20.44 -9.04 11.98
CA ARG A 854 -21.01 -10.36 11.63
C ARG A 854 -21.68 -10.41 10.25
N GLY A 855 -22.12 -9.28 9.70
CA GLY A 855 -22.70 -9.18 8.37
C GLY A 855 -21.68 -8.90 7.26
N GLY A 856 -20.43 -8.63 7.64
CA GLY A 856 -19.28 -8.43 6.76
C GLY A 856 -18.88 -6.96 6.58
N ALA A 857 -19.62 -5.99 7.12
CA ALA A 857 -19.28 -4.59 6.96
C ALA A 857 -18.11 -4.22 7.89
N GLY A 858 -17.05 -3.70 7.30
CA GLY A 858 -15.94 -3.10 8.03
C GLY A 858 -15.89 -1.58 7.86
N GLY A 859 -14.89 -0.96 8.48
CA GLY A 859 -14.72 0.49 8.42
C GLY A 859 -15.81 1.27 9.16
N ARG A 860 -16.60 0.60 10.01
CA ARG A 860 -17.80 1.17 10.63
C ARG A 860 -17.51 2.25 11.67
N GLY A 861 -16.25 2.42 12.09
CA GLY A 861 -15.81 3.22 13.24
C GLY A 861 -15.25 2.37 14.42
N ASN A 862 -14.97 1.09 14.17
CA ASN A 862 -14.44 0.14 15.15
C ASN A 862 -12.91 -0.02 15.02
N GLY A 863 -12.15 1.00 15.43
CA GLY A 863 -10.68 0.96 15.48
C GLY A 863 -9.99 0.84 14.13
N ARG A 864 -8.79 1.42 14.00
CA ARG A 864 -8.02 1.44 12.74
C ARG A 864 -6.72 0.68 12.93
N VAL A 865 -6.54 -0.38 12.13
CA VAL A 865 -5.29 -1.17 12.12
C VAL A 865 -4.26 -0.53 11.20
N ILE A 866 -4.73 0.12 10.13
CA ILE A 866 -3.95 0.86 9.14
C ILE A 866 -4.53 2.26 9.03
N ASN A 867 -3.68 3.29 9.02
CA ASN A 867 -4.10 4.69 8.98
C ASN A 867 -3.99 5.30 7.56
N GLY A 868 -4.28 6.61 7.46
CA GLY A 868 -4.24 7.35 6.21
C GLY A 868 -2.85 7.45 5.55
N ASN A 869 -1.78 7.19 6.31
CA ASN A 869 -0.38 7.25 5.87
C ASN A 869 0.21 5.85 5.60
N GLY A 870 -0.61 4.79 5.65
CA GLY A 870 -0.15 3.41 5.47
C GLY A 870 0.58 2.82 6.69
N GLN A 871 0.65 3.55 7.82
CA GLN A 871 1.20 3.01 9.06
C GLN A 871 0.23 2.00 9.68
N MET A 872 0.77 0.95 10.27
CA MET A 872 0.03 -0.17 10.83
C MET A 872 0.39 -0.43 12.28
N ALA A 873 -0.61 -0.81 13.08
CA ALA A 873 -0.41 -1.42 14.39
C ALA A 873 -0.46 -2.97 14.28
N LEU A 874 0.63 -3.64 14.66
CA LEU A 874 0.77 -5.09 14.54
C LEU A 874 1.21 -5.74 15.85
N CYS A 875 0.58 -6.86 16.19
CA CYS A 875 1.03 -7.73 17.28
C CYS A 875 1.91 -8.84 16.70
N LEU A 876 3.20 -8.84 17.02
CA LEU A 876 4.15 -9.86 16.57
C LEU A 876 4.50 -10.83 17.70
N GLU A 877 4.74 -12.09 17.32
CA GLU A 877 5.41 -13.09 18.13
C GLU A 877 6.67 -13.54 17.38
N PHE A 878 7.78 -13.66 18.10
CA PHE A 878 9.07 -14.10 17.58
C PHE A 878 9.41 -15.53 17.99
N THR A 879 10.39 -16.13 17.32
CA THR A 879 10.84 -17.51 17.60
C THR A 879 11.43 -17.70 19.00
N ASN A 880 12.03 -16.65 19.56
CA ASN A 880 12.51 -16.61 20.96
C ASN A 880 11.37 -16.47 22.01
N ARG A 881 10.10 -16.55 21.58
CA ARG A 881 8.87 -16.37 22.38
C ARG A 881 8.63 -14.93 22.86
N GLY A 882 9.44 -13.96 22.45
CA GLY A 882 9.15 -12.54 22.64
C GLY A 882 7.92 -12.13 21.84
N LYS A 883 7.16 -11.17 22.36
CA LYS A 883 5.99 -10.57 21.70
C LYS A 883 6.12 -9.07 21.75
N GLU A 884 5.74 -8.40 20.67
CA GLU A 884 5.81 -6.94 20.57
C GLU A 884 4.57 -6.36 19.91
N VAL A 885 4.21 -5.13 20.30
CA VAL A 885 3.30 -4.26 19.54
C VAL A 885 4.16 -3.30 18.75
N LEU A 886 4.04 -3.35 17.43
CA LEU A 886 4.79 -2.50 16.51
C LEU A 886 3.86 -1.50 15.85
N VAL A 887 4.36 -0.28 15.60
CA VAL A 887 3.62 0.76 14.89
C VAL A 887 4.52 1.40 13.85
N GLY A 888 4.09 1.44 12.60
CA GLY A 888 4.88 2.06 11.52
C GLY A 888 4.48 1.55 10.14
N VAL A 889 5.22 1.95 9.11
CA VAL A 889 5.07 1.39 7.76
C VAL A 889 5.86 0.07 7.70
N PRO A 890 5.23 -1.06 7.32
CA PRO A 890 5.91 -2.35 7.15
C PRO A 890 7.00 -2.34 6.06
#